data_AF-A0A839UQQ1-F1
#
_entry.id   AF-A0A839UQQ1-F1
#
_cell.length_a   1.000
_cell.length_b   1.000
_cell.length_c   1.000
_cell.angle_alpha   90.00
_cell.angle_beta   90.00
_cell.angle_gamma   90.00
#
_symmetry.space_group_name_H-M   'P 1'
#
loop_
_entity.id
_entity.type
_entity.pdbx_description
1 polymer ?
#
loop_
_entity_poly.entity_id
_entity_poly.type
_entity_poly.pdbx_seq_one_letter_code
_entity_poly.pdbx_strand_id
1 'polypeptide(L)'
;MTNSRIFPTLGVCSTLAILAACGGGGSSAPEAIVETVVPNPEPTQTVQTTESLVLPETLQVVSANGSGPATFRQISSKGVMAGVQTLASDAGTDYTLAPQKIHTWVEALEPVEMVNSILCFAGKLKANEFVNEGAYLALVDEGQCFNEEGGETQLGENGQAQSSDSGKTFINAVVNATREDDTSPLIVEAWIKDVAGDGPEGAMSVKMRAVITEGASDDSPFGKFSFSWKMVDTLVGSANEFGGGEILTVDALDGFTGFTLYEENSMGEGEFAFSSEQMASVVMRNDMSDGVALTGYSEASSFFTGGNTFALSFDESNVLVQTAEDFDSLPYKSGENSAGECLSRENFDENVWRYDLFDADSGDRVTINSGFPIRYDSDDDGTFDRHGYVGYHGVWVDGGEGLASGTVVQRETFGDSNSAAQQYTVQSAPGRLVQFQMESLALADARGTDLMYWDDSANSAGYDQWVVRYLTVAEDSADTDGFYKVAGMTFGGQDDTGVASSGPTREELNTPVALTAVNDWDVFNFWSNQLGGQVRYKAGATTLKFYKETVLTGAEADVFGDGDLSLVCLFDCPKGEITDSLLGDWGAENSPLFNPDTMGAAPSYSFSTAGDNSMTLVRTSNSEAVVFADTVTKESLQSANLPWAWGLRSGAMVLPADAALLTNVWDIHDSELVTTYYQWETGFDQWQRQTSLVDNSTGELVGFDRPINFSYRHTDANDRSGDAGSRDGQTFQIHYGGKGDFGGIPHQQNGDRWNPAFSIADGVSMGGDNQYVIKARDIERQMAEDANGCGDLVANDPAAPLPSEVTLVNEMGDMPTVDGAPAVIDGEVQ
;
A
#
# COMPACT_ATOMS: atom_id res chain seq x y z
N MET A 1 28.77 2.44 -5.11
CA MET A 1 29.12 2.72 -3.71
C MET A 1 27.79 2.96 -3.04
N THR A 2 27.36 1.97 -2.27
CA THR A 2 25.98 1.73 -1.84
C THR A 2 25.70 2.44 -0.52
N ASN A 3 24.67 3.28 -0.48
CA ASN A 3 24.12 3.91 0.73
C ASN A 3 22.90 3.11 1.19
N SER A 4 22.84 2.70 2.46
CA SER A 4 21.67 2.07 3.09
C SER A 4 21.45 2.75 4.44
N ARG A 5 20.23 3.25 4.70
CA ARG A 5 19.84 3.94 5.95
C ARG A 5 19.01 3.00 6.83
N ILE A 6 19.27 2.99 8.14
CA ILE A 6 18.61 2.13 9.15
C ILE A 6 18.11 3.02 10.30
N PHE A 7 16.88 2.82 10.79
CA PHE A 7 16.38 3.39 12.06
C PHE A 7 15.80 2.28 12.99
N PRO A 8 16.07 2.29 14.32
CA PRO A 8 15.56 1.28 15.26
C PRO A 8 14.55 1.82 16.31
N THR A 9 13.59 0.97 16.71
CA THR A 9 12.59 1.09 17.80
C THR A 9 13.05 0.48 19.13
N LEU A 10 12.61 0.99 20.31
CA LEU A 10 12.07 0.21 21.49
C LEU A 10 12.03 0.96 22.86
N GLY A 11 10.81 1.09 23.43
CA GLY A 11 10.35 0.47 24.71
C GLY A 11 10.63 1.14 26.08
N VAL A 12 9.60 1.68 26.78
CA VAL A 12 9.63 1.99 28.23
C VAL A 12 8.30 1.73 28.97
N CYS A 13 8.44 1.28 30.23
CA CYS A 13 7.45 0.82 31.21
C CYS A 13 6.79 1.97 32.02
N SER A 14 5.52 1.81 32.39
CA SER A 14 4.62 2.81 32.98
C SER A 14 4.25 2.54 34.46
N THR A 15 3.83 3.59 35.21
CA THR A 15 3.07 3.46 36.47
C THR A 15 2.07 4.61 36.66
N LEU A 16 0.80 4.23 36.87
CA LEU A 16 -0.41 5.06 37.04
C LEU A 16 -0.63 5.58 38.48
N ALA A 17 -1.36 6.69 38.61
CA ALA A 17 -2.19 6.99 39.79
C ALA A 17 -3.45 7.83 39.44
N ILE A 18 -4.60 7.28 39.81
CA ILE A 18 -6.00 7.67 39.58
C ILE A 18 -6.46 8.77 40.57
N LEU A 19 -7.39 9.67 40.21
CA LEU A 19 -8.62 9.95 41.00
C LEU A 19 -9.67 10.86 40.32
N ALA A 20 -10.89 10.32 40.30
CA ALA A 20 -12.23 10.82 39.95
C ALA A 20 -12.68 12.22 40.49
N ALA A 21 -13.64 12.86 39.81
CA ALA A 21 -15.08 12.79 40.15
C ALA A 21 -15.98 13.95 39.62
N CYS A 22 -17.09 13.54 38.99
CA CYS A 22 -18.52 13.94 39.19
C CYS A 22 -19.07 15.36 38.89
N GLY A 23 -20.10 15.37 38.01
CA GLY A 23 -21.44 15.95 38.23
C GLY A 23 -21.67 17.37 37.70
N GLY A 24 -22.74 17.73 36.98
CA GLY A 24 -23.97 17.05 36.62
C GLY A 24 -25.09 18.07 36.33
N GLY A 25 -25.88 17.82 35.28
CA GLY A 25 -27.33 18.08 35.23
C GLY A 25 -27.86 19.43 34.74
N GLY A 26 -28.79 19.37 33.75
CA GLY A 26 -30.11 20.00 33.95
C GLY A 26 -30.67 20.92 32.85
N SER A 27 -31.17 20.32 31.77
CA SER A 27 -32.45 20.57 31.06
C SER A 27 -33.14 21.95 31.13
N SER A 28 -33.50 22.53 29.97
CA SER A 28 -34.91 22.63 29.50
C SER A 28 -35.06 23.46 28.21
N ALA A 29 -35.79 22.90 27.23
CA ALA A 29 -36.40 23.58 26.08
C ALA A 29 -37.93 23.63 26.32
N PRO A 30 -38.80 24.01 25.36
CA PRO A 30 -38.64 24.72 24.09
C PRO A 30 -39.68 25.88 23.94
N GLU A 31 -39.73 26.57 22.80
CA GLU A 31 -41.00 26.79 22.07
C GLU A 31 -40.79 27.51 20.72
N ALA A 32 -41.47 26.99 19.70
CA ALA A 32 -41.42 27.38 18.30
C ALA A 32 -42.48 28.44 17.97
N ILE A 33 -42.19 29.32 17.01
CA ILE A 33 -43.21 30.10 16.30
C ILE A 33 -42.87 30.13 14.81
N VAL A 34 -43.80 29.64 14.00
CA VAL A 34 -43.82 29.64 12.54
C VAL A 34 -44.60 30.87 12.06
N GLU A 35 -44.06 31.65 11.11
CA GLU A 35 -44.87 32.58 10.32
C GLU A 35 -44.36 32.63 8.87
N THR A 36 -45.31 32.64 7.91
CA THR A 36 -45.10 32.38 6.48
C THR A 36 -45.28 33.65 5.63
N VAL A 37 -44.25 33.92 4.80
CA VAL A 37 -44.22 34.40 3.39
C VAL A 37 -45.12 35.56 2.91
N VAL A 38 -44.48 36.61 2.33
CA VAL A 38 -44.90 37.28 1.07
C VAL A 38 -43.64 37.78 0.31
N PRO A 39 -43.48 37.52 -1.02
CA PRO A 39 -42.30 37.94 -1.78
C PRO A 39 -42.46 39.33 -2.42
N ASN A 40 -41.39 40.11 -2.45
CA ASN A 40 -41.28 41.35 -3.22
C ASN A 40 -40.05 41.23 -4.14
N PRO A 41 -40.15 41.53 -5.46
CA PRO A 41 -39.04 41.38 -6.38
C PRO A 41 -38.17 42.64 -6.39
N GLU A 42 -36.89 42.49 -6.06
CA GLU A 42 -35.86 43.52 -6.21
C GLU A 42 -34.65 42.96 -7.01
N PRO A 43 -33.85 43.85 -7.62
CA PRO A 43 -33.15 43.58 -8.87
C PRO A 43 -32.01 42.58 -8.69
N THR A 44 -31.76 41.80 -9.74
CA THR A 44 -30.63 40.89 -9.86
C THR A 44 -29.32 41.65 -9.68
N GLN A 45 -28.81 41.66 -8.46
CA GLN A 45 -27.38 41.78 -8.23
C GLN A 45 -26.78 40.43 -8.59
N THR A 46 -25.95 40.40 -9.61
CA THR A 46 -24.97 39.34 -9.79
C THR A 46 -24.04 39.37 -8.58
N VAL A 47 -24.37 38.55 -7.59
CA VAL A 47 -23.41 38.13 -6.56
C VAL A 47 -22.33 37.37 -7.33
N GLN A 48 -21.14 37.99 -7.46
CA GLN A 48 -19.93 37.19 -7.70
C GLN A 48 -19.82 36.27 -6.48
N THR A 49 -20.00 34.97 -6.72
CA THR A 49 -19.70 33.94 -5.74
C THR A 49 -18.25 34.14 -5.33
N THR A 50 -18.01 34.42 -4.05
CA THR A 50 -16.69 34.28 -3.43
C THR A 50 -16.14 32.91 -3.83
N GLU A 51 -15.04 32.89 -4.59
CA GLU A 51 -14.28 31.67 -4.83
C GLU A 51 -13.99 31.02 -3.47
N SER A 52 -14.20 29.71 -3.38
CA SER A 52 -14.04 28.99 -2.10
C SER A 52 -12.58 29.12 -1.67
N LEU A 53 -12.34 29.70 -0.49
CA LEU A 53 -10.99 29.79 0.09
C LEU A 53 -10.54 28.40 0.52
N VAL A 54 -9.97 27.64 -0.41
CA VAL A 54 -9.44 26.29 -0.20
C VAL A 54 -7.99 26.28 -0.65
N LEU A 55 -7.14 25.54 0.07
CA LEU A 55 -5.77 25.29 -0.38
C LEU A 55 -5.79 24.52 -1.71
N PRO A 56 -4.81 24.76 -2.60
CA PRO A 56 -4.63 23.88 -3.75
C PRO A 56 -4.22 22.48 -3.27
N GLU A 57 -4.71 21.44 -3.94
CA GLU A 57 -4.31 20.05 -3.65
C GLU A 57 -2.92 19.72 -4.21
N THR A 58 -2.41 20.52 -5.16
CA THR A 58 -1.06 20.38 -5.74
C THR A 58 -0.48 21.74 -6.15
N LEU A 59 0.84 21.89 -6.04
CA LEU A 59 1.63 22.93 -6.69
C LEU A 59 2.42 22.31 -7.85
N GLN A 60 2.13 22.77 -9.06
CA GLN A 60 2.80 22.29 -10.26
C GLN A 60 3.91 23.27 -10.64
N VAL A 61 5.14 22.78 -10.76
CA VAL A 61 6.25 23.57 -11.32
C VAL A 61 6.29 23.42 -12.83
N VAL A 62 6.16 22.19 -13.30
CA VAL A 62 5.99 21.88 -14.72
C VAL A 62 4.95 20.77 -14.86
N SER A 63 4.10 20.87 -15.88
CA SER A 63 3.11 19.87 -16.24
C SER A 63 3.04 19.65 -17.74
N ALA A 64 2.35 18.58 -18.16
CA ALA A 64 2.04 18.34 -19.57
C ALA A 64 1.23 19.49 -20.17
N ASN A 65 1.49 19.82 -21.44
CA ASN A 65 0.73 20.88 -22.10
C ASN A 65 -0.79 20.56 -22.09
N GLY A 66 -1.61 21.49 -21.59
CA GLY A 66 -3.06 21.33 -21.40
C GLY A 66 -3.52 20.86 -20.00
N SER A 67 -2.60 20.70 -19.04
CA SER A 67 -2.89 20.29 -17.66
C SER A 67 -3.20 21.49 -16.74
N GLY A 68 -4.19 22.30 -17.09
CA GLY A 68 -4.65 23.37 -16.20
C GLY A 68 -5.34 22.82 -14.94
N PRO A 69 -5.37 23.57 -13.82
CA PRO A 69 -6.03 23.14 -12.57
C PRO A 69 -7.54 22.90 -12.75
N ALA A 70 -8.16 23.48 -13.79
CA ALA A 70 -9.58 23.31 -14.11
C ALA A 70 -9.91 22.13 -15.05
N THR A 71 -8.91 21.41 -15.58
CA THR A 71 -9.11 20.31 -16.54
C THR A 71 -8.90 18.90 -15.96
N PHE A 72 -9.20 18.71 -14.66
CA PHE A 72 -9.24 17.37 -14.02
C PHE A 72 -10.50 16.55 -14.34
N ARG A 73 -11.41 17.04 -15.20
CA ARG A 73 -12.56 16.28 -15.70
C ARG A 73 -12.42 16.08 -17.21
N GLN A 74 -12.08 14.84 -17.59
CA GLN A 74 -12.06 14.28 -18.95
C GLN A 74 -10.83 14.61 -19.80
N ILE A 75 -9.81 13.74 -19.72
CA ILE A 75 -9.02 13.41 -20.91
C ILE A 75 -9.50 12.04 -21.39
N SER A 76 -10.39 12.06 -22.39
CA SER A 76 -10.88 10.86 -23.05
C SER A 76 -9.83 10.28 -24.01
N SER A 77 -9.58 8.98 -23.85
CA SER A 77 -9.30 8.02 -24.93
C SER A 77 -8.15 8.32 -25.88
N LYS A 78 -6.92 7.94 -25.51
CA LYS A 78 -6.03 7.26 -26.45
C LYS A 78 -5.94 5.80 -26.01
N GLY A 79 -6.61 4.92 -26.75
CA GLY A 79 -6.60 3.47 -26.50
C GLY A 79 -7.96 2.81 -26.27
N VAL A 80 -9.07 3.25 -26.90
CA VAL A 80 -10.26 2.39 -26.96
C VAL A 80 -9.98 1.30 -28.00
N MET A 81 -9.45 0.17 -27.56
CA MET A 81 -9.46 -1.05 -28.36
C MET A 81 -10.91 -1.49 -28.53
N ALA A 82 -11.35 -1.53 -29.78
CA ALA A 82 -12.67 -1.97 -30.20
C ALA A 82 -12.84 -3.46 -29.85
N GLY A 83 -13.54 -3.75 -28.75
CA GLY A 83 -13.65 -5.14 -28.33
C GLY A 83 -14.64 -5.54 -27.24
N VAL A 84 -15.33 -4.66 -26.50
CA VAL A 84 -16.45 -5.08 -25.62
C VAL A 84 -17.55 -4.00 -25.56
N GLN A 85 -18.72 -4.37 -26.07
CA GLN A 85 -20.05 -3.80 -25.77
C GLN A 85 -20.52 -4.51 -24.47
N THR A 86 -21.11 -3.89 -23.44
CA THR A 86 -22.09 -2.80 -23.37
C THR A 86 -22.24 -2.37 -21.89
N LEU A 87 -22.46 -1.07 -21.62
CA LEU A 87 -22.83 -0.41 -20.35
C LEU A 87 -21.70 0.19 -19.47
N ALA A 88 -20.50 -0.41 -19.32
CA ALA A 88 -19.42 0.29 -18.59
C ALA A 88 -18.96 1.62 -19.24
N SER A 89 -19.25 1.78 -20.54
CA SER A 89 -19.00 3.00 -21.32
C SER A 89 -20.18 3.99 -21.36
N ASP A 90 -21.30 3.68 -20.69
CA ASP A 90 -22.44 4.58 -20.60
C ASP A 90 -22.10 5.79 -19.73
N ALA A 91 -22.50 6.98 -20.19
CA ALA A 91 -22.24 8.21 -19.45
C ALA A 91 -22.95 8.21 -18.10
N GLY A 92 -22.20 8.38 -17.02
CA GLY A 92 -22.72 8.49 -15.65
C GLY A 92 -22.58 7.23 -14.79
N THR A 93 -21.97 6.17 -15.31
CA THR A 93 -21.51 5.02 -14.50
C THR A 93 -20.35 5.39 -13.59
N ASP A 94 -20.13 4.61 -12.52
CA ASP A 94 -18.96 4.79 -11.66
C ASP A 94 -17.66 4.72 -12.46
N TYR A 95 -17.56 3.83 -13.46
CA TYR A 95 -16.40 3.75 -14.35
C TYR A 95 -16.14 5.06 -15.10
N THR A 96 -17.16 5.66 -15.72
CA THR A 96 -17.00 6.90 -16.48
C THR A 96 -16.76 8.13 -15.61
N LEU A 97 -17.27 8.11 -14.37
CA LEU A 97 -17.11 9.18 -13.38
C LEU A 97 -15.85 9.03 -12.51
N ALA A 98 -15.23 7.85 -12.49
CA ALA A 98 -14.05 7.59 -11.67
C ALA A 98 -12.90 8.56 -12.02
N PRO A 99 -12.42 9.36 -11.06
CA PRO A 99 -11.36 10.32 -11.29
C PRO A 99 -10.01 9.61 -11.46
N GLN A 100 -9.14 10.21 -12.27
CA GLN A 100 -7.74 9.85 -12.41
C GLN A 100 -6.89 11.00 -11.88
N LYS A 101 -6.01 10.68 -10.93
CA LYS A 101 -4.92 11.55 -10.52
C LYS A 101 -3.78 11.32 -11.49
N ILE A 102 -3.29 12.41 -12.08
CA ILE A 102 -2.14 12.38 -12.97
C ILE A 102 -1.15 13.41 -12.45
N HIS A 103 0.07 12.98 -12.11
CA HIS A 103 1.17 13.86 -11.72
C HIS A 103 2.35 13.69 -12.67
N THR A 104 3.24 14.68 -12.67
CA THR A 104 4.47 14.64 -13.47
C THR A 104 5.65 14.56 -12.52
N TRP A 105 6.50 13.57 -12.72
CA TRP A 105 7.73 13.37 -11.97
C TRP A 105 8.93 13.81 -12.80
N VAL A 106 9.79 14.62 -12.17
CA VAL A 106 11.13 15.00 -12.64
C VAL A 106 11.97 15.14 -11.39
N GLU A 107 13.19 14.59 -11.38
CA GLU A 107 14.10 14.63 -10.21
C GLU A 107 14.24 16.03 -9.61
N ALA A 108 14.32 17.06 -10.46
CA ALA A 108 14.40 18.46 -10.04
C ALA A 108 13.19 18.96 -9.23
N LEU A 109 12.09 18.21 -9.19
CA LEU A 109 10.86 18.55 -8.47
C LEU A 109 10.68 17.75 -7.17
N GLU A 110 11.60 16.85 -6.83
CA GLU A 110 11.56 16.07 -5.58
C GLU A 110 11.33 16.95 -4.33
N PRO A 111 11.99 18.13 -4.16
CA PRO A 111 11.69 19.01 -3.02
C PRO A 111 10.24 19.54 -2.98
N VAL A 112 9.57 19.58 -4.13
CA VAL A 112 8.17 20.03 -4.26
C VAL A 112 7.19 18.85 -4.10
N GLU A 113 7.64 17.60 -4.22
CA GLU A 113 6.77 16.43 -4.04
C GLU A 113 6.29 16.30 -2.59
N MET A 114 7.18 16.52 -1.62
CA MET A 114 6.80 16.58 -0.20
C MET A 114 5.72 17.64 0.05
N VAL A 115 5.82 18.79 -0.63
CA VAL A 115 4.79 19.84 -0.56
C VAL A 115 3.46 19.34 -1.10
N ASN A 116 3.45 18.62 -2.22
CA ASN A 116 2.23 18.05 -2.78
C ASN A 116 1.61 16.99 -1.86
N SER A 117 2.42 16.21 -1.15
CA SER A 117 1.95 15.26 -0.13
C SER A 117 1.30 15.98 1.06
N ILE A 118 1.93 17.04 1.56
CA ILE A 118 1.39 17.89 2.63
C ILE A 118 0.07 18.56 2.20
N LEU A 119 0.00 19.09 0.97
CA LEU A 119 -1.20 19.73 0.44
C LEU A 119 -2.32 18.72 0.17
N CYS A 120 -2.00 17.53 -0.32
CA CYS A 120 -2.93 16.40 -0.40
C CYS A 120 -3.56 16.13 0.97
N PHE A 121 -2.71 15.97 2.00
CA PHE A 121 -3.16 15.73 3.35
C PHE A 121 -4.03 16.87 3.88
N ALA A 122 -3.60 18.12 3.71
CA ALA A 122 -4.37 19.30 4.13
C ALA A 122 -5.74 19.38 3.43
N GLY A 123 -5.80 19.05 2.13
CA GLY A 123 -7.06 18.97 1.36
C GLY A 123 -8.00 17.88 1.87
N LYS A 124 -7.44 16.78 2.38
CA LYS A 124 -8.19 15.66 3.01
C LYS A 124 -8.75 16.00 4.39
N LEU A 125 -8.31 17.09 5.03
CA LEU A 125 -8.88 17.55 6.30
C LEU A 125 -10.26 18.19 6.14
N LYS A 126 -10.65 18.64 4.93
CA LYS A 126 -11.94 19.32 4.62
C LYS A 126 -12.27 20.51 5.54
N ALA A 127 -11.25 21.30 5.90
CA ALA A 127 -11.38 22.46 6.78
C ALA A 127 -12.41 23.51 6.32
N ASN A 128 -12.65 23.62 5.02
CA ASN A 128 -13.63 24.55 4.43
C ASN A 128 -15.09 24.19 4.78
N GLU A 129 -15.37 22.94 5.17
CA GLU A 129 -16.72 22.48 5.54
C GLU A 129 -17.06 22.78 7.01
N PHE A 130 -16.05 23.08 7.85
CA PHE A 130 -16.19 23.26 9.30
C PHE A 130 -15.77 24.65 9.79
N VAL A 131 -15.85 25.66 8.91
CA VAL A 131 -15.45 27.03 9.25
C VAL A 131 -16.33 27.59 10.37
N ASN A 132 -15.70 27.98 11.48
CA ASN A 132 -16.33 28.49 12.69
C ASN A 132 -17.25 27.49 13.42
N GLU A 133 -17.16 26.19 13.13
CA GLU A 133 -17.91 25.12 13.82
C GLU A 133 -17.17 24.55 15.06
N GLY A 134 -15.93 25.01 15.30
CA GLY A 134 -15.06 24.54 16.37
C GLY A 134 -14.08 23.46 15.92
N ALA A 135 -13.28 22.95 16.86
CA ALA A 135 -12.28 21.93 16.55
C ALA A 135 -12.93 20.55 16.34
N TYR A 136 -12.43 19.81 15.36
CA TYR A 136 -12.91 18.47 15.01
C TYR A 136 -11.74 17.50 14.76
N LEU A 137 -12.04 16.20 14.76
CA LEU A 137 -11.07 15.14 14.49
C LEU A 137 -11.20 14.67 13.03
N ALA A 138 -10.06 14.51 12.35
CA ALA A 138 -9.96 13.98 11.00
C ALA A 138 -8.99 12.79 10.95
N LEU A 139 -9.38 11.74 10.24
CA LEU A 139 -8.54 10.55 9.97
C LEU A 139 -8.15 10.53 8.49
N VAL A 140 -6.87 10.51 8.18
CA VAL A 140 -6.40 10.43 6.79
C VAL A 140 -5.55 9.17 6.64
N ASP A 141 -5.92 8.29 5.71
CA ASP A 141 -5.10 7.13 5.34
C ASP A 141 -3.75 7.64 4.83
N GLU A 142 -2.67 7.31 5.54
CA GLU A 142 -1.31 7.74 5.25
C GLU A 142 -0.95 7.45 3.79
N GLY A 143 -1.35 6.27 3.31
CA GLY A 143 -1.02 5.84 1.98
C GLY A 143 -1.75 6.62 0.87
N GLN A 144 -2.72 7.46 1.21
CA GLN A 144 -3.37 8.31 0.19
C GLN A 144 -2.53 9.54 -0.19
N CYS A 145 -1.66 10.00 0.71
CA CYS A 145 -0.90 11.24 0.51
C CYS A 145 0.61 11.11 0.72
N PHE A 146 1.10 10.15 1.51
CA PHE A 146 2.52 10.05 1.90
C PHE A 146 3.20 8.74 1.52
N ASN A 147 2.58 7.90 0.69
CA ASN A 147 3.23 6.69 0.23
C ASN A 147 4.51 7.02 -0.56
N GLU A 148 5.62 6.40 -0.16
CA GLU A 148 6.81 6.31 -0.99
C GLU A 148 6.47 5.46 -2.23
N GLU A 149 6.31 6.11 -3.38
CA GLU A 149 6.22 5.46 -4.69
C GLU A 149 7.58 4.81 -5.01
N GLY A 150 7.74 3.54 -4.63
CA GLY A 150 8.96 2.77 -4.90
C GLY A 150 9.57 2.03 -3.70
N GLY A 151 8.82 1.82 -2.61
CA GLY A 151 9.22 0.90 -1.55
C GLY A 151 9.47 -0.53 -2.08
N GLU A 152 10.49 -1.21 -1.54
CA GLU A 152 10.80 -2.59 -1.90
C GLU A 152 9.56 -3.47 -1.69
N THR A 153 9.23 -4.30 -2.68
CA THR A 153 8.14 -5.26 -2.53
C THR A 153 8.54 -6.21 -1.41
N GLN A 154 7.92 -6.09 -0.23
CA GLN A 154 8.17 -7.04 0.85
C GLN A 154 7.67 -8.41 0.39
N LEU A 155 8.62 -9.26 0.01
CA LEU A 155 8.39 -10.67 -0.19
C LEU A 155 8.05 -11.24 1.18
N GLY A 156 6.84 -11.77 1.34
CA GLY A 156 6.55 -12.58 2.52
C GLY A 156 7.51 -13.78 2.58
N GLU A 157 7.67 -14.39 3.75
CA GLU A 157 8.53 -15.59 3.93
C GLU A 157 8.16 -16.75 2.99
N ASN A 158 6.94 -16.71 2.42
CA ASN A 158 6.45 -17.60 1.38
C ASN A 158 6.63 -17.04 -0.05
N GLY A 159 7.56 -16.14 -0.35
CA GLY A 159 7.93 -15.70 -1.71
C GLY A 159 6.82 -15.11 -2.61
N GLN A 160 5.61 -14.89 -2.09
CA GLN A 160 4.55 -14.15 -2.76
C GLN A 160 4.76 -12.65 -2.53
N ALA A 161 4.42 -11.83 -3.53
CA ALA A 161 4.13 -10.43 -3.28
C ALA A 161 2.97 -10.40 -2.28
N GLN A 162 3.26 -10.05 -1.03
CA GLN A 162 2.20 -9.69 -0.09
C GLN A 162 1.48 -8.50 -0.71
N SER A 163 0.14 -8.47 -0.65
CA SER A 163 -0.52 -7.19 -0.84
C SER A 163 0.07 -6.24 0.20
N SER A 164 0.12 -4.95 -0.12
CA SER A 164 0.42 -3.91 0.86
C SER A 164 -0.68 -3.77 1.92
N ASP A 165 -1.50 -4.81 2.15
CA ASP A 165 -2.42 -4.89 3.28
C ASP A 165 -1.68 -5.27 4.58
N SER A 166 -0.44 -4.81 4.73
CA SER A 166 -0.01 -4.28 6.01
C SER A 166 -1.00 -3.17 6.34
N GLY A 167 -1.92 -3.47 7.26
CA GLY A 167 -3.15 -2.72 7.50
C GLY A 167 -3.02 -1.20 7.37
N LYS A 168 -4.03 -0.58 6.74
CA LYS A 168 -4.12 0.87 6.55
C LYS A 168 -3.71 1.63 7.82
N THR A 169 -2.64 2.44 7.71
CA THR A 169 -2.23 3.36 8.76
C THR A 169 -2.98 4.68 8.59
N PHE A 170 -3.63 5.16 9.65
CA PHE A 170 -4.32 6.45 9.63
C PHE A 170 -3.53 7.50 10.42
N ILE A 171 -3.38 8.68 9.83
CA ILE A 171 -2.88 9.88 10.49
C ILE A 171 -4.05 10.58 11.20
N ASN A 172 -3.89 10.80 12.50
CA ASN A 172 -4.85 11.47 13.37
C ASN A 172 -4.59 12.97 13.44
N ALA A 173 -5.53 13.80 12.97
CA ALA A 173 -5.42 15.25 13.01
C ALA A 173 -6.59 15.91 13.74
N VAL A 174 -6.31 16.74 14.74
CA VAL A 174 -7.27 17.70 15.29
C VAL A 174 -7.19 18.95 14.45
N VAL A 175 -8.31 19.47 13.95
CA VAL A 175 -8.36 20.59 13.01
C VAL A 175 -9.32 21.66 13.52
N ASN A 176 -8.95 22.93 13.35
CA ASN A 176 -9.80 24.08 13.64
C ASN A 176 -9.72 25.09 12.50
N ALA A 177 -10.88 25.46 11.95
CA ALA A 177 -10.99 26.40 10.84
C ALA A 177 -11.77 27.64 11.29
N THR A 178 -11.18 28.83 11.13
CA THR A 178 -11.80 30.09 11.58
C THR A 178 -11.75 31.17 10.52
N ARG A 179 -12.79 31.99 10.48
CA ARG A 179 -12.90 33.13 9.57
C ARG A 179 -13.71 34.25 10.20
N GLU A 180 -13.14 35.44 10.30
CA GLU A 180 -13.79 36.58 10.98
C GLU A 180 -15.02 37.09 10.22
N ASP A 181 -14.94 37.19 8.89
CA ASP A 181 -16.00 37.60 7.98
C ASP A 181 -15.73 37.15 6.53
N ASP A 182 -16.65 37.44 5.62
CA ASP A 182 -16.59 37.03 4.20
C ASP A 182 -15.45 37.68 3.38
N THR A 183 -14.72 38.64 3.95
CA THR A 183 -13.58 39.31 3.33
C THR A 183 -12.26 39.02 4.04
N SER A 184 -12.33 38.45 5.24
CA SER A 184 -11.18 38.04 6.04
C SER A 184 -10.60 36.71 5.55
N PRO A 185 -9.29 36.48 5.73
CA PRO A 185 -8.65 35.21 5.41
C PRO A 185 -9.29 34.04 6.16
N LEU A 186 -9.30 32.86 5.53
CA LEU A 186 -9.55 31.60 6.22
C LEU A 186 -8.27 31.15 6.92
N ILE A 187 -8.35 30.88 8.23
CA ILE A 187 -7.25 30.36 9.03
C ILE A 187 -7.56 28.90 9.36
N VAL A 188 -6.67 27.99 8.98
CA VAL A 188 -6.76 26.56 9.29
C VAL A 188 -5.57 26.18 10.16
N GLU A 189 -5.85 25.58 11.31
CA GLU A 189 -4.87 25.08 12.26
C GLU A 189 -5.09 23.58 12.45
N ALA A 190 -4.02 22.79 12.35
CA ALA A 190 -4.08 21.34 12.55
C ALA A 190 -2.96 20.83 13.46
N TRP A 191 -3.30 19.91 14.36
CA TRP A 191 -2.38 19.26 15.30
C TRP A 191 -2.39 17.76 15.02
N ILE A 192 -1.22 17.21 14.68
CA ILE A 192 -1.02 15.80 14.34
C ILE A 192 -0.16 15.14 15.41
N LYS A 193 -0.65 14.05 15.98
CA LYS A 193 0.07 13.24 16.98
C LYS A 193 0.84 12.11 16.33
N ASP A 194 1.94 11.73 16.98
CA ASP A 194 2.62 10.45 16.76
C ASP A 194 2.92 10.16 15.29
N VAL A 195 3.43 11.17 14.56
CA VAL A 195 3.89 10.99 13.18
C VAL A 195 5.09 10.04 13.21
N ALA A 196 5.05 9.00 12.37
CA ALA A 196 5.99 7.88 12.40
C ALA A 196 7.46 8.35 12.42
N GLY A 197 8.18 7.97 13.48
CA GLY A 197 9.59 8.31 13.72
C GLY A 197 9.88 8.50 15.21
N ASP A 198 10.74 7.66 15.78
CA ASP A 198 11.28 7.87 17.14
C ASP A 198 12.29 9.03 17.04
N GLY A 199 11.91 10.21 17.52
CA GLY A 199 12.88 11.25 17.84
C GLY A 199 13.77 10.78 18.99
N PRO A 200 14.93 11.41 19.23
CA PRO A 200 15.89 10.98 20.26
C PRO A 200 15.32 10.96 21.70
N GLU A 201 14.13 11.55 21.94
CA GLU A 201 13.45 11.57 23.25
C GLU A 201 11.96 11.10 23.22
N GLY A 202 11.43 10.60 22.10
CA GLY A 202 10.05 10.10 22.00
C GLY A 202 9.29 10.50 20.73
N ALA A 203 7.96 10.38 20.77
CA ALA A 203 7.06 10.59 19.64
C ALA A 203 7.14 12.03 19.09
N MET A 204 7.27 12.16 17.77
CA MET A 204 7.21 13.45 17.08
C MET A 204 5.75 13.81 16.77
N SER A 205 5.45 15.11 16.85
CA SER A 205 4.14 15.67 16.54
C SER A 205 4.30 16.89 15.62
N VAL A 206 3.26 17.21 14.85
CA VAL A 206 3.30 18.33 13.90
C VAL A 206 2.19 19.32 14.19
N LYS A 207 2.54 20.62 14.17
CA LYS A 207 1.60 21.74 14.18
C LYS A 207 1.60 22.42 12.81
N MET A 208 0.47 22.43 12.12
CA MET A 208 0.31 23.05 10.79
C MET A 208 -0.61 24.27 10.88
N ARG A 209 -0.25 25.33 10.16
CA ARG A 209 -1.07 26.54 10.04
C ARG A 209 -1.12 27.02 8.61
N ALA A 210 -2.33 27.18 8.08
CA ALA A 210 -2.60 27.79 6.79
C ALA A 210 -3.37 29.10 6.96
N VAL A 211 -2.99 30.14 6.22
CA VAL A 211 -3.76 31.39 6.06
C VAL A 211 -4.04 31.58 4.58
N ILE A 212 -5.31 31.49 4.21
CA ILE A 212 -5.77 31.50 2.82
C ILE A 212 -6.50 32.82 2.59
N THR A 213 -5.96 33.68 1.73
CA THR A 213 -6.51 35.00 1.43
C THR A 213 -7.24 35.04 0.09
N GLU A 214 -6.89 34.15 -0.83
CA GLU A 214 -7.50 34.00 -2.15
C GLU A 214 -7.48 32.51 -2.54
N GLY A 215 -8.58 31.98 -3.05
CA GLY A 215 -8.64 30.62 -3.58
C GLY A 215 -8.00 30.54 -4.97
N ALA A 216 -7.76 29.33 -5.46
CA ALA A 216 -7.25 29.13 -6.82
C ALA A 216 -8.28 29.59 -7.88
N SER A 217 -7.80 30.31 -8.89
CA SER A 217 -8.58 30.83 -10.02
C SER A 217 -7.76 30.82 -11.32
N ASP A 218 -8.38 31.12 -12.46
CA ASP A 218 -7.66 31.21 -13.75
C ASP A 218 -6.59 32.32 -13.73
N ASP A 219 -6.82 33.40 -12.97
CA ASP A 219 -5.90 34.52 -12.82
C ASP A 219 -4.89 34.32 -11.69
N SER A 220 -5.18 33.44 -10.72
CA SER A 220 -4.29 33.06 -9.63
C SER A 220 -4.34 31.53 -9.42
N PRO A 221 -3.61 30.74 -10.22
CA PRO A 221 -3.77 29.29 -10.26
C PRO A 221 -3.48 28.55 -8.95
N PHE A 222 -2.65 29.12 -8.08
CA PHE A 222 -2.36 28.57 -6.75
C PHE A 222 -3.18 29.23 -5.64
N GLY A 223 -3.95 30.26 -5.98
CA GLY A 223 -4.52 31.19 -5.01
C GLY A 223 -3.43 31.98 -4.28
N LYS A 224 -3.81 32.58 -3.14
CA LYS A 224 -2.89 33.26 -2.24
C LYS A 224 -3.00 32.68 -0.86
N PHE A 225 -1.91 32.06 -0.40
CA PHE A 225 -1.85 31.48 0.93
C PHE A 225 -0.43 31.52 1.50
N SER A 226 -0.38 31.44 2.82
CA SER A 226 0.83 31.11 3.57
C SER A 226 0.57 29.83 4.35
N PHE A 227 1.42 28.84 4.21
CA PHE A 227 1.35 27.57 4.90
C PHE A 227 2.64 27.36 5.69
N SER A 228 2.55 27.07 6.99
CA SER A 228 3.73 26.75 7.80
C SER A 228 3.47 25.56 8.69
N TRP A 229 4.54 24.83 9.02
CA TRP A 229 4.48 23.73 9.95
C TRP A 229 5.69 23.72 10.88
N LYS A 230 5.51 23.10 12.04
CA LYS A 230 6.57 22.86 13.02
C LYS A 230 6.50 21.43 13.52
N MET A 231 7.67 20.80 13.61
CA MET A 231 7.84 19.51 14.27
C MET A 231 8.22 19.74 15.73
N VAL A 232 7.47 19.11 16.63
CA VAL A 232 7.57 19.31 18.07
C VAL A 232 7.50 17.99 18.83
N ASP A 233 8.04 17.95 20.05
CA ASP A 233 7.96 16.78 20.95
C ASP A 233 6.61 16.64 21.65
N THR A 234 5.87 17.73 21.79
CA THR A 234 4.56 17.72 22.42
C THR A 234 3.63 18.78 21.84
N LEU A 235 2.33 18.44 21.80
CA LEU A 235 1.28 19.35 21.35
C LEU A 235 0.64 20.16 22.50
N VAL A 236 1.12 19.99 23.73
CA VAL A 236 0.61 20.67 24.93
C VAL A 236 1.74 21.32 25.74
N GLY A 237 1.52 22.56 26.19
CA GLY A 237 2.49 23.29 26.98
C GLY A 237 3.70 23.77 26.18
N SER A 238 4.87 23.77 26.81
CA SER A 238 6.12 24.18 26.17
C SER A 238 6.74 23.01 25.41
N ALA A 239 6.87 23.15 24.09
CA ALA A 239 7.40 22.13 23.21
C ALA A 239 8.80 22.49 22.70
N ASN A 240 9.65 21.49 22.54
CA ASN A 240 10.92 21.60 21.82
C ASN A 240 10.65 21.50 20.31
N GLU A 241 11.35 22.30 19.51
CA GLU A 241 11.22 22.33 18.05
C GLU A 241 12.38 21.57 17.42
N PHE A 242 12.09 20.65 16.50
CA PHE A 242 13.08 19.83 15.78
C PHE A 242 13.28 20.26 14.33
N GLY A 243 12.42 21.13 13.84
CA GLY A 243 12.40 21.56 12.46
C GLY A 243 11.02 22.08 12.06
N GLY A 244 10.90 22.41 10.80
CA GLY A 244 9.68 22.94 10.23
C GLY A 244 9.95 23.59 8.88
N GLY A 245 8.89 24.12 8.31
CA GLY A 245 8.99 24.77 7.01
C GLY A 245 7.84 25.71 6.74
N GLU A 246 7.96 26.39 5.60
CA GLU A 246 6.93 27.28 5.07
C GLU A 246 6.83 27.21 3.56
N ILE A 247 5.60 27.42 3.08
CA ILE A 247 5.25 27.65 1.68
C ILE A 247 4.52 28.99 1.60
N LEU A 248 4.98 29.83 0.68
CA LEU A 248 4.40 31.15 0.43
C LEU A 248 4.07 31.28 -1.04
N THR A 249 2.83 31.62 -1.38
CA THR A 249 2.52 32.09 -2.74
C THR A 249 3.15 33.47 -2.96
N VAL A 250 3.80 33.68 -4.11
CA VAL A 250 4.46 34.94 -4.46
C VAL A 250 3.85 35.58 -5.69
N ASP A 251 3.69 36.90 -5.64
CA ASP A 251 3.22 37.75 -6.74
C ASP A 251 4.34 38.75 -7.08
N ALA A 252 5.43 38.20 -7.64
CA ALA A 252 6.66 38.95 -7.89
C ALA A 252 6.59 39.81 -9.16
N LEU A 253 5.72 39.44 -10.12
CA LEU A 253 5.58 40.08 -11.43
C LEU A 253 4.10 40.07 -11.87
N ASP A 254 3.64 41.16 -12.47
CA ASP A 254 2.29 41.26 -13.02
C ASP A 254 2.06 40.25 -14.17
N GLY A 255 1.00 39.44 -14.06
CA GLY A 255 0.70 38.34 -14.98
C GLY A 255 1.48 37.04 -14.72
N PHE A 256 2.18 36.94 -13.59
CA PHE A 256 2.89 35.75 -13.14
C PHE A 256 2.36 35.28 -11.78
N THR A 257 2.49 33.98 -11.55
CA THR A 257 2.23 33.29 -10.29
C THR A 257 3.49 32.55 -9.86
N GLY A 258 3.57 32.20 -8.58
CA GLY A 258 4.72 31.49 -8.06
C GLY A 258 4.56 31.09 -6.61
N PHE A 259 5.55 30.36 -6.11
CA PHE A 259 5.68 30.09 -4.68
C PHE A 259 7.15 29.97 -4.27
N THR A 260 7.40 30.13 -2.97
CA THR A 260 8.66 29.76 -2.34
C THR A 260 8.43 28.69 -1.30
N LEU A 261 9.39 27.80 -1.14
CA LEU A 261 9.45 26.75 -0.12
C LEU A 261 10.76 26.89 0.64
N TYR A 262 10.70 26.77 1.96
CA TYR A 262 11.87 26.51 2.79
C TYR A 262 11.50 25.51 3.89
N GLU A 263 12.31 24.48 4.06
CA GLU A 263 12.20 23.52 5.15
C GLU A 263 13.59 23.29 5.75
N GLU A 264 13.65 23.28 7.07
CA GLU A 264 14.85 22.93 7.83
C GLU A 264 14.50 21.93 8.92
N ASN A 265 15.26 20.84 8.98
CA ASN A 265 15.12 19.83 10.01
C ASN A 265 16.49 19.56 10.63
N SER A 266 16.54 19.44 11.96
CA SER A 266 17.76 19.07 12.66
C SER A 266 17.47 18.17 13.85
N MET A 267 18.25 17.10 13.99
CA MET A 267 18.11 16.15 15.08
C MET A 267 19.44 15.89 15.78
N GLY A 268 19.43 15.98 17.11
CA GLY A 268 20.48 15.51 18.02
C GLY A 268 21.75 16.37 18.14
N GLU A 269 22.58 16.03 19.13
CA GLU A 269 23.98 16.45 19.24
C GLU A 269 24.89 15.21 19.25
N GLY A 270 26.05 15.24 18.58
CA GLY A 270 27.05 14.16 18.63
C GLY A 270 27.02 13.19 17.45
N GLU A 271 27.32 11.91 17.69
CA GLU A 271 27.59 10.90 16.64
C GLU A 271 26.39 10.60 15.73
N PHE A 272 25.17 10.95 16.14
CA PHE A 272 23.93 10.76 15.38
C PHE A 272 23.26 12.08 14.97
N ALA A 273 24.01 13.19 14.91
CA ALA A 273 23.48 14.45 14.41
C ALA A 273 23.07 14.32 12.93
N PHE A 274 21.88 14.83 12.61
CA PHE A 274 21.34 14.91 11.25
C PHE A 274 20.78 16.30 11.00
N SER A 275 20.99 16.85 9.81
CA SER A 275 20.34 18.07 9.34
C SER A 275 19.93 17.92 7.89
N SER A 276 18.75 18.41 7.53
CA SER A 276 18.30 18.50 6.15
C SER A 276 17.70 19.87 5.87
N GLU A 277 17.95 20.39 4.68
CA GLU A 277 17.34 21.63 4.19
C GLU A 277 16.72 21.37 2.81
N GLN A 278 15.53 21.89 2.57
CA GLN A 278 14.90 21.92 1.25
C GLN A 278 14.47 23.33 0.91
N MET A 279 14.62 23.70 -0.36
CA MET A 279 14.25 25.04 -0.81
C MET A 279 13.78 25.06 -2.25
N ALA A 280 12.79 25.90 -2.52
CA ALA A 280 12.34 26.20 -3.87
C ALA A 280 11.96 27.67 -4.04
N SER A 281 12.16 28.19 -5.24
CA SER A 281 11.58 29.44 -5.71
C SER A 281 11.12 29.25 -7.15
N VAL A 282 9.84 29.48 -7.38
CA VAL A 282 9.18 29.22 -8.66
C VAL A 282 8.45 30.48 -9.10
N VAL A 283 8.68 30.92 -10.34
CA VAL A 283 7.95 32.04 -10.95
C VAL A 283 7.61 31.68 -12.39
N MET A 284 6.32 31.71 -12.73
CA MET A 284 5.79 31.32 -14.03
C MET A 284 4.61 32.19 -14.43
N ARG A 285 4.24 32.20 -15.71
CA ARG A 285 3.01 32.89 -16.13
C ARG A 285 1.77 32.27 -15.48
N ASN A 286 0.71 33.06 -15.34
CA ASN A 286 -0.58 32.58 -14.80
C ASN A 286 -1.17 31.42 -15.62
N ASP A 287 -0.90 31.36 -16.92
CA ASP A 287 -1.32 30.23 -17.78
C ASP A 287 -0.36 29.04 -17.76
N MET A 288 0.71 29.10 -16.96
CA MET A 288 1.76 28.09 -16.84
C MET A 288 2.46 27.74 -18.18
N SER A 289 2.38 28.65 -19.17
CA SER A 289 2.96 28.43 -20.49
C SER A 289 4.49 28.48 -20.46
N ASP A 290 5.07 29.36 -19.64
CA ASP A 290 6.51 29.45 -19.41
C ASP A 290 6.85 29.90 -17.99
N GLY A 291 8.09 29.63 -17.57
CA GLY A 291 8.56 29.97 -16.25
C GLY A 291 10.00 29.56 -15.97
N VAL A 292 10.46 29.95 -14.80
CA VAL A 292 11.76 29.56 -14.25
C VAL A 292 11.60 29.10 -12.81
N ALA A 293 12.41 28.13 -12.40
CA ALA A 293 12.42 27.63 -11.04
C ALA A 293 13.85 27.33 -10.58
N LEU A 294 14.07 27.50 -9.28
CA LEU A 294 15.21 26.97 -8.56
C LEU A 294 14.67 26.03 -7.48
N THR A 295 15.25 24.85 -7.39
CA THR A 295 14.91 23.85 -6.37
C THR A 295 16.18 23.22 -5.85
N GLY A 296 16.15 22.70 -4.63
CA GLY A 296 17.28 21.95 -4.12
C GLY A 296 17.02 21.40 -2.73
N TYR A 297 17.85 20.41 -2.38
CA TYR A 297 17.88 19.84 -1.06
C TYR A 297 19.33 19.59 -0.65
N SER A 298 19.57 19.59 0.65
CA SER A 298 20.84 19.18 1.23
C SER A 298 20.61 18.39 2.50
N GLU A 299 21.50 17.43 2.75
CA GLU A 299 21.48 16.62 3.95
C GLU A 299 22.90 16.45 4.48
N ALA A 300 23.03 16.52 5.79
CA ALA A 300 24.28 16.28 6.49
C ALA A 300 24.05 15.42 7.73
N SER A 301 24.96 14.48 7.93
CA SER A 301 25.08 13.64 9.11
C SER A 301 26.54 13.33 9.37
N SER A 302 26.83 12.64 10.48
CA SER A 302 28.18 12.16 10.80
C SER A 302 28.79 11.22 9.74
N PHE A 303 27.96 10.63 8.88
CA PHE A 303 28.37 9.61 7.90
C PHE A 303 28.25 10.07 6.44
N PHE A 304 27.46 11.11 6.17
CA PHE A 304 27.15 11.56 4.83
C PHE A 304 26.92 13.08 4.80
N THR A 305 27.41 13.74 3.76
CA THR A 305 27.01 15.11 3.42
C THR A 305 26.82 15.16 1.92
N GLY A 306 25.66 15.60 1.46
CA GLY A 306 25.32 15.67 0.05
C GLY A 306 24.02 16.41 -0.19
N GLY A 307 23.67 16.58 -1.45
CA GLY A 307 22.52 17.35 -1.89
C GLY A 307 22.65 17.69 -3.37
N ASN A 308 21.52 17.97 -4.01
CA ASN A 308 21.48 18.44 -5.39
C ASN A 308 20.66 19.72 -5.44
N THR A 309 21.05 20.61 -6.35
CA THR A 309 20.32 21.82 -6.68
C THR A 309 20.07 21.87 -8.17
N PHE A 310 18.95 22.46 -8.55
CA PHE A 310 18.47 22.47 -9.92
C PHE A 310 18.02 23.87 -10.34
N ALA A 311 18.23 24.18 -11.62
CA ALA A 311 17.60 25.30 -12.29
C ALA A 311 16.77 24.81 -13.46
N LEU A 312 15.52 25.25 -13.51
CA LEU A 312 14.59 24.94 -14.58
C LEU A 312 14.24 26.21 -15.36
N SER A 313 14.14 26.05 -16.68
CA SER A 313 13.55 27.02 -17.59
C SER A 313 12.62 26.26 -18.52
N PHE A 314 11.38 26.69 -18.69
CA PHE A 314 10.41 25.94 -19.48
C PHE A 314 9.51 26.84 -20.32
N ASP A 315 9.02 26.30 -21.42
CA ASP A 315 7.98 26.85 -22.30
C ASP A 315 6.88 25.80 -22.51
N GLU A 316 5.91 26.02 -23.40
CA GLU A 316 4.77 25.12 -23.61
C GLU A 316 5.15 23.69 -24.01
N SER A 317 6.33 23.50 -24.60
CA SER A 317 6.73 22.23 -25.21
C SER A 317 7.92 21.57 -24.51
N ASN A 318 8.79 22.32 -23.82
CA ASN A 318 10.04 21.79 -23.28
C ASN A 318 10.42 22.36 -21.90
N VAL A 319 11.27 21.64 -21.20
CA VAL A 319 11.95 22.04 -19.95
C VAL A 319 13.44 21.82 -20.12
N LEU A 320 14.21 22.87 -19.89
CA LEU A 320 15.65 22.79 -19.67
C LEU A 320 15.91 22.59 -18.18
N VAL A 321 16.63 21.52 -17.81
CA VAL A 321 17.03 21.20 -16.45
C VAL A 321 18.55 21.28 -16.32
N GLN A 322 19.03 22.10 -15.39
CA GLN A 322 20.43 22.14 -14.96
C GLN A 322 20.54 21.56 -13.55
N THR A 323 21.64 20.86 -13.27
CA THR A 323 21.92 20.26 -11.96
C THR A 323 23.32 20.64 -11.50
N ALA A 324 23.48 20.90 -10.20
CA ALA A 324 24.76 21.14 -9.56
C ALA A 324 24.73 20.76 -8.06
N GLU A 325 25.90 20.72 -7.41
CA GLU A 325 26.02 20.43 -5.97
C GLU A 325 25.49 21.57 -5.09
N ASP A 326 25.45 22.80 -5.60
CA ASP A 326 24.94 23.99 -4.90
C ASP A 326 24.44 25.08 -5.88
N PHE A 327 23.63 26.03 -5.40
CA PHE A 327 23.03 27.07 -6.25
C PHE A 327 24.04 28.01 -6.92
N ASP A 328 25.22 28.22 -6.34
CA ASP A 328 26.26 29.07 -6.91
C ASP A 328 27.07 28.34 -8.00
N SER A 329 27.06 27.01 -7.99
CA SER A 329 27.71 26.16 -8.98
C SER A 329 26.83 25.76 -10.17
N LEU A 330 25.57 26.20 -10.21
CA LEU A 330 24.67 25.99 -11.35
C LEU A 330 25.26 26.57 -12.66
N PRO A 331 25.21 25.84 -13.79
CA PRO A 331 25.87 26.24 -15.05
C PRO A 331 25.57 27.67 -15.51
N TYR A 332 24.32 28.14 -15.41
CA TYR A 332 23.95 29.51 -15.79
C TYR A 332 24.65 30.59 -14.97
N LYS A 333 25.07 30.31 -13.72
CA LYS A 333 25.87 31.25 -12.89
C LYS A 333 27.24 31.53 -13.51
N SER A 334 27.76 30.59 -14.31
CA SER A 334 29.02 30.73 -15.04
C SER A 334 28.85 31.21 -16.49
N GLY A 335 27.61 31.50 -16.91
CA GLY A 335 27.24 31.99 -18.25
C GLY A 335 26.81 30.90 -19.23
N GLU A 336 26.69 29.64 -18.80
CA GLU A 336 26.21 28.52 -19.60
C GLU A 336 24.69 28.35 -19.47
N ASN A 337 23.93 29.37 -19.89
CA ASN A 337 22.50 29.48 -19.60
C ASN A 337 21.60 28.45 -20.31
N SER A 338 22.09 27.82 -21.39
CA SER A 338 21.35 26.82 -22.18
C SER A 338 21.99 25.43 -22.11
N ALA A 339 22.97 25.23 -21.21
CA ALA A 339 23.47 23.89 -20.90
C ALA A 339 22.43 23.14 -20.05
N GLY A 340 22.41 21.81 -20.12
CA GLY A 340 21.50 20.99 -19.32
C GLY A 340 20.86 19.86 -20.11
N GLU A 341 20.00 19.12 -19.43
CA GLU A 341 19.10 18.14 -20.02
C GLU A 341 17.86 18.85 -20.55
N CYS A 342 17.35 18.39 -21.69
CA CYS A 342 16.12 18.92 -22.26
C CYS A 342 15.04 17.85 -22.28
N LEU A 343 13.90 18.16 -21.67
CA LEU A 343 12.78 17.26 -21.49
C LEU A 343 11.54 17.80 -22.21
N SER A 344 10.75 16.90 -22.80
CA SER A 344 9.51 17.23 -23.50
C SER A 344 8.33 17.36 -22.53
N ARG A 345 7.52 18.40 -22.68
CA ARG A 345 6.22 18.57 -22.01
C ARG A 345 5.04 18.00 -22.81
N GLU A 346 5.33 17.32 -23.91
CA GLU A 346 4.33 16.75 -24.83
C GLU A 346 4.40 15.22 -24.90
N ASN A 347 5.57 14.64 -24.63
CA ASN A 347 5.82 13.21 -24.69
C ASN A 347 6.23 12.69 -23.31
N PHE A 348 5.54 11.64 -22.85
CA PHE A 348 5.70 11.09 -21.52
C PHE A 348 5.74 9.58 -21.53
N ASP A 349 6.53 9.01 -20.63
CA ASP A 349 6.39 7.64 -20.18
C ASP A 349 5.45 7.62 -18.98
N GLU A 350 4.48 6.68 -18.96
CA GLU A 350 3.43 6.63 -17.92
C GLU A 350 3.59 5.39 -17.03
N ASN A 351 3.76 5.63 -15.73
CA ASN A 351 3.71 4.61 -14.69
C ASN A 351 2.38 4.71 -13.95
N VAL A 352 1.68 3.60 -13.76
CA VAL A 352 0.42 3.58 -13.00
C VAL A 352 0.62 2.85 -11.69
N TRP A 353 0.32 3.54 -10.59
CA TRP A 353 0.54 3.04 -9.23
C TRP A 353 -0.69 2.40 -8.62
N ARG A 354 -1.89 2.80 -9.07
CA ARG A 354 -3.16 2.33 -8.50
C ARG A 354 -4.20 2.10 -9.57
N TYR A 355 -5.02 1.08 -9.36
CA TYR A 355 -6.16 0.74 -10.20
C TYR A 355 -7.42 0.50 -9.38
N ASP A 356 -8.56 0.75 -10.01
CA ASP A 356 -9.88 0.35 -9.53
C ASP A 356 -10.50 -0.67 -10.52
N LEU A 357 -11.26 -1.63 -10.00
CA LEU A 357 -12.05 -2.57 -10.80
C LEU A 357 -13.52 -2.15 -10.81
N PHE A 358 -14.17 -2.36 -11.96
CA PHE A 358 -15.58 -2.09 -12.19
C PHE A 358 -16.22 -3.32 -12.83
N ASP A 359 -17.47 -3.57 -12.51
CA ASP A 359 -18.24 -4.61 -13.17
C ASP A 359 -18.40 -4.26 -14.66
N ALA A 360 -18.04 -5.20 -15.54
CA ALA A 360 -17.97 -4.94 -16.98
C ALA A 360 -19.36 -4.67 -17.61
N ASP A 361 -20.41 -5.22 -17.00
CA ASP A 361 -21.79 -5.16 -17.49
C ASP A 361 -22.58 -3.96 -16.94
N SER A 362 -22.20 -3.37 -15.81
CA SER A 362 -22.92 -2.23 -15.21
C SER A 362 -22.09 -0.95 -15.18
N GLY A 363 -20.76 -1.09 -15.14
CA GLY A 363 -19.85 0.02 -14.86
C GLY A 363 -19.83 0.45 -13.39
N ASP A 364 -20.51 -0.28 -12.50
CA ASP A 364 -20.48 -0.05 -11.05
C ASP A 364 -19.12 -0.45 -10.49
N ARG A 365 -18.60 0.31 -9.51
CA ARG A 365 -17.30 -0.03 -8.91
C ARG A 365 -17.42 -1.31 -8.09
N VAL A 366 -16.47 -2.23 -8.28
CA VAL A 366 -16.37 -3.44 -7.46
C VAL A 366 -16.00 -3.03 -6.03
N THR A 367 -16.90 -3.32 -5.10
CA THR A 367 -16.69 -3.02 -3.68
C THR A 367 -16.39 -4.31 -2.94
N ILE A 368 -15.31 -4.31 -2.16
CA ILE A 368 -14.88 -5.42 -1.30
C ILE A 368 -15.01 -4.95 0.14
N ASN A 369 -15.77 -5.67 0.96
CA ASN A 369 -15.79 -5.47 2.41
C ASN A 369 -14.53 -6.10 3.04
N SER A 370 -13.37 -5.47 2.83
CA SER A 370 -12.09 -5.99 3.31
C SER A 370 -11.88 -5.80 4.81
N GLY A 371 -12.69 -4.97 5.47
CA GLY A 371 -12.54 -4.66 6.89
C GLY A 371 -13.28 -3.41 7.34
N PHE A 372 -13.11 -3.06 8.62
CA PHE A 372 -13.55 -1.79 9.18
C PHE A 372 -12.68 -1.37 10.37
N PRO A 373 -12.62 -0.07 10.70
CA PRO A 373 -11.90 0.39 11.88
C PRO A 373 -12.63 0.03 13.17
N ILE A 374 -11.83 -0.16 14.21
CA ILE A 374 -12.27 -0.51 15.56
C ILE A 374 -11.59 0.41 16.57
N ARG A 375 -12.21 0.57 17.72
CA ARG A 375 -11.55 1.05 18.93
C ARG A 375 -11.49 -0.07 19.95
N TYR A 376 -10.47 -0.04 20.78
CA TYR A 376 -10.33 -0.96 21.90
C TYR A 376 -9.92 -0.20 23.16
N ASP A 377 -10.24 -0.81 24.29
CA ASP A 377 -9.86 -0.34 25.61
C ASP A 377 -8.50 -0.93 25.95
N SER A 378 -7.46 -0.09 25.94
CA SER A 378 -6.08 -0.55 26.08
C SER A 378 -5.66 -0.79 27.53
N ASP A 379 -6.41 -0.29 28.51
CA ASP A 379 -6.11 -0.40 29.94
C ASP A 379 -7.24 -1.01 30.80
N ASP A 380 -8.31 -1.48 30.16
CA ASP A 380 -9.50 -2.14 30.77
C ASP A 380 -10.22 -1.21 31.78
N ASP A 381 -10.19 0.10 31.53
CA ASP A 381 -10.83 1.12 32.38
C ASP A 381 -12.31 1.39 32.03
N GLY A 382 -12.79 0.80 30.94
CA GLY A 382 -14.11 0.97 30.36
C GLY A 382 -14.19 2.02 29.25
N THR A 383 -13.06 2.62 28.87
CA THR A 383 -12.94 3.65 27.82
C THR A 383 -12.18 3.09 26.63
N PHE A 384 -12.81 3.13 25.46
CA PHE A 384 -12.16 2.75 24.20
C PHE A 384 -11.19 3.85 23.77
N ASP A 385 -9.94 3.81 24.20
CA ASP A 385 -8.97 4.92 24.09
C ASP A 385 -8.01 4.79 22.89
N ARG A 386 -7.91 3.62 22.25
CA ARG A 386 -7.01 3.36 21.12
C ARG A 386 -7.71 2.86 19.88
N HIS A 387 -7.10 3.08 18.71
CA HIS A 387 -7.64 2.71 17.42
C HIS A 387 -7.01 1.42 16.89
N GLY A 388 -7.69 0.83 15.92
CA GLY A 388 -7.24 -0.32 15.17
C GLY A 388 -8.08 -0.54 13.92
N TYR A 389 -7.69 -1.54 13.16
CA TYR A 389 -8.40 -1.99 11.97
C TYR A 389 -8.52 -3.51 12.00
N VAL A 390 -9.68 -4.01 11.61
CA VAL A 390 -9.92 -5.44 11.45
C VAL A 390 -10.38 -5.73 10.04
N GLY A 391 -9.87 -6.79 9.45
CA GLY A 391 -10.20 -7.20 8.10
C GLY A 391 -9.91 -8.66 7.81
N TYR A 392 -9.99 -9.02 6.54
CA TYR A 392 -9.75 -10.40 6.06
C TYR A 392 -8.36 -10.93 6.47
N HIS A 393 -7.34 -10.07 6.49
CA HIS A 393 -5.96 -10.43 6.82
C HIS A 393 -5.66 -10.45 8.33
N GLY A 394 -6.60 -10.04 9.18
CA GLY A 394 -6.44 -10.05 10.63
C GLY A 394 -6.76 -8.71 11.29
N VAL A 395 -6.10 -8.43 12.41
CA VAL A 395 -6.31 -7.22 13.22
C VAL A 395 -5.00 -6.47 13.36
N TRP A 396 -5.06 -5.16 13.14
CA TRP A 396 -4.02 -4.19 13.46
C TRP A 396 -4.52 -3.25 14.57
N VAL A 397 -3.65 -2.82 15.48
CA VAL A 397 -3.98 -1.91 16.60
C VAL A 397 -2.82 -1.00 16.99
N ASP A 398 -3.15 0.18 17.50
CA ASP A 398 -2.20 1.20 17.97
C ASP A 398 -1.32 0.72 19.13
N GLY A 399 -0.01 0.69 18.92
CA GLY A 399 0.96 0.21 19.92
C GLY A 399 1.49 -1.20 19.66
N GLY A 400 1.08 -1.84 18.56
CA GLY A 400 1.77 -3.00 17.96
C GLY A 400 1.57 -4.35 18.65
N GLU A 401 1.05 -4.37 19.89
CA GLU A 401 0.66 -5.62 20.54
C GLU A 401 -0.73 -6.05 20.06
N GLY A 402 -0.83 -7.19 19.37
CA GLY A 402 -2.11 -7.70 18.87
C GLY A 402 -3.12 -7.97 19.99
N LEU A 403 -4.41 -8.06 19.65
CA LEU A 403 -5.48 -8.21 20.63
C LEU A 403 -5.58 -9.64 21.18
N ALA A 404 -5.71 -9.76 22.51
CA ALA A 404 -5.96 -11.04 23.14
C ALA A 404 -7.39 -11.54 22.83
N SER A 405 -7.55 -12.87 22.69
CA SER A 405 -8.87 -13.49 22.59
C SER A 405 -9.73 -13.14 23.81
N GLY A 406 -10.99 -12.75 23.58
CA GLY A 406 -11.91 -12.25 24.59
C GLY A 406 -11.95 -10.73 24.72
N THR A 407 -11.01 -10.00 24.11
CA THR A 407 -11.02 -8.52 24.11
C THR A 407 -12.28 -8.00 23.45
N VAL A 408 -12.97 -7.05 24.09
CA VAL A 408 -14.10 -6.37 23.47
C VAL A 408 -13.58 -5.19 22.67
N VAL A 409 -13.99 -5.14 21.41
CA VAL A 409 -13.71 -4.01 20.51
C VAL A 409 -15.01 -3.37 20.09
N GLN A 410 -14.96 -2.09 19.82
CA GLN A 410 -16.09 -1.31 19.35
C GLN A 410 -15.87 -0.98 17.88
N ARG A 411 -16.87 -1.25 17.04
CA ARG A 411 -16.86 -0.73 15.66
C ARG A 411 -16.73 0.77 15.72
N GLU A 412 -15.76 1.31 15.02
CA GLU A 412 -15.73 2.73 14.81
C GLU A 412 -16.73 3.06 13.69
N THR A 413 -17.86 3.65 14.08
CA THR A 413 -18.87 4.13 13.14
C THR A 413 -18.80 5.64 13.10
N PHE A 414 -18.53 6.15 11.91
CA PHE A 414 -18.37 7.56 11.67
C PHE A 414 -19.68 8.14 11.13
N GLY A 415 -20.07 9.33 11.59
CA GLY A 415 -21.28 10.03 11.12
C GLY A 415 -22.60 9.74 11.86
N ASP A 416 -22.65 8.74 12.74
CA ASP A 416 -23.91 8.29 13.36
C ASP A 416 -23.89 8.40 14.88
N SER A 417 -23.87 9.64 15.40
CA SER A 417 -23.82 9.98 16.84
C SER A 417 -24.98 9.41 17.69
N ASN A 418 -26.01 8.83 17.05
CA ASN A 418 -27.18 8.23 17.69
C ASN A 418 -27.24 6.70 17.57
N SER A 419 -26.29 6.05 16.90
CA SER A 419 -26.25 4.59 16.81
C SER A 419 -25.47 4.03 17.99
N ALA A 420 -26.09 3.11 18.75
CA ALA A 420 -25.37 2.39 19.81
C ALA A 420 -24.20 1.66 19.17
N ALA A 421 -22.97 2.01 19.56
CA ALA A 421 -21.78 1.51 18.91
C ALA A 421 -21.70 -0.02 19.01
N GLN A 422 -21.69 -0.67 17.85
CA GLN A 422 -21.70 -2.12 17.73
C GLN A 422 -20.41 -2.67 18.34
N GLN A 423 -20.54 -3.64 19.25
CA GLN A 423 -19.39 -4.26 19.90
C GLN A 423 -19.18 -5.67 19.37
N TYR A 424 -17.91 -6.03 19.29
CA TYR A 424 -17.47 -7.36 18.92
C TYR A 424 -16.53 -7.91 19.99
N THR A 425 -16.45 -9.23 20.07
CA THR A 425 -15.44 -9.92 20.87
C THR A 425 -14.39 -10.50 19.94
N VAL A 426 -13.12 -10.19 20.19
CA VAL A 426 -11.98 -10.77 19.49
C VAL A 426 -11.92 -12.26 19.81
N GLN A 427 -11.82 -13.08 18.78
CA GLN A 427 -11.61 -14.51 18.91
C GLN A 427 -10.35 -14.90 18.14
N SER A 428 -9.34 -15.38 18.86
CA SER A 428 -8.11 -15.90 18.26
C SER A 428 -8.11 -17.41 18.29
N ALA A 429 -7.74 -18.02 17.15
CA ALA A 429 -7.46 -19.44 17.04
C ALA A 429 -5.94 -19.66 16.94
N PRO A 430 -5.42 -20.82 17.38
CA PRO A 430 -3.99 -21.10 17.42
C PRO A 430 -3.35 -21.32 16.03
N GLY A 431 -4.17 -21.34 14.98
CA GLY A 431 -3.74 -21.61 13.63
C GLY A 431 -4.72 -21.04 12.60
N ARG A 432 -4.43 -21.29 11.34
CA ARG A 432 -5.28 -20.95 10.18
C ARG A 432 -5.39 -22.12 9.22
N LEU A 433 -6.56 -22.27 8.61
CA LEU A 433 -6.80 -23.25 7.56
C LEU A 433 -6.80 -22.55 6.21
N VAL A 434 -5.93 -23.01 5.31
CA VAL A 434 -5.77 -22.42 3.97
C VAL A 434 -6.26 -23.40 2.92
N GLN A 435 -7.22 -22.99 2.11
CA GLN A 435 -7.66 -23.69 0.93
C GLN A 435 -6.75 -23.35 -0.26
N PHE A 436 -6.38 -24.37 -1.01
CA PHE A 436 -5.60 -24.28 -2.24
C PHE A 436 -6.46 -24.77 -3.39
N GLN A 437 -6.63 -23.94 -4.41
CA GLN A 437 -7.32 -24.28 -5.64
C GLN A 437 -6.34 -24.28 -6.79
N MET A 438 -6.18 -25.43 -7.46
CA MET A 438 -5.26 -25.59 -8.57
C MET A 438 -5.77 -24.88 -9.82
N GLU A 439 -4.90 -24.08 -10.41
CA GLU A 439 -5.07 -23.41 -11.68
C GLU A 439 -4.18 -24.06 -12.74
N SER A 440 -4.52 -23.86 -14.02
CA SER A 440 -3.74 -24.39 -15.15
C SER A 440 -3.30 -23.27 -16.08
N LEU A 441 -2.02 -23.28 -16.45
CA LEU A 441 -1.46 -22.39 -17.46
C LEU A 441 -0.95 -23.23 -18.63
N ALA A 442 -1.39 -22.95 -19.85
CA ALA A 442 -0.86 -23.64 -21.03
C ALA A 442 0.64 -23.37 -21.18
N LEU A 443 1.43 -24.37 -21.60
CA LEU A 443 2.88 -24.18 -21.77
C LEU A 443 3.22 -23.06 -22.77
N ALA A 444 2.38 -22.84 -23.77
CA ALA A 444 2.52 -21.74 -24.71
C ALA A 444 2.41 -20.35 -24.04
N ASP A 445 1.62 -20.24 -22.96
CA ASP A 445 1.41 -19.02 -22.19
C ASP A 445 2.35 -18.90 -20.98
N ALA A 446 3.14 -19.94 -20.70
CA ALA A 446 4.17 -19.95 -19.67
C ALA A 446 5.51 -19.35 -20.12
N ARG A 447 5.64 -19.00 -21.42
CA ARG A 447 6.84 -18.37 -21.97
C ARG A 447 7.07 -17.03 -21.26
N GLY A 448 8.34 -16.72 -20.97
CA GLY A 448 8.73 -15.50 -20.25
C GLY A 448 8.53 -15.53 -18.73
N THR A 449 7.82 -16.55 -18.20
CA THR A 449 7.66 -16.72 -16.74
C THR A 449 8.94 -17.27 -16.13
N ASP A 450 9.45 -16.58 -15.11
CA ASP A 450 10.58 -17.07 -14.32
C ASP A 450 10.11 -18.13 -13.31
N LEU A 451 10.70 -19.32 -13.41
CA LEU A 451 10.45 -20.48 -12.57
C LEU A 451 11.72 -20.81 -11.78
N MET A 452 11.74 -20.49 -10.49
CA MET A 452 12.84 -20.87 -9.61
C MET A 452 12.85 -22.38 -9.40
N TYR A 453 14.04 -22.97 -9.47
CA TYR A 453 14.23 -24.41 -9.40
C TYR A 453 15.52 -24.73 -8.66
N TRP A 454 15.44 -25.66 -7.70
CA TRP A 454 16.61 -26.16 -6.99
C TRP A 454 16.96 -27.58 -7.44
N ASP A 455 18.24 -27.81 -7.70
CA ASP A 455 18.84 -29.14 -7.73
C ASP A 455 20.29 -29.09 -7.23
N ASP A 456 20.90 -30.26 -6.98
CA ASP A 456 22.27 -30.37 -6.48
C ASP A 456 23.33 -29.67 -7.36
N SER A 457 23.01 -29.41 -8.63
CA SER A 457 23.93 -28.75 -9.55
C SER A 457 24.00 -27.23 -9.33
N ALA A 458 22.99 -26.61 -8.71
CA ALA A 458 22.99 -25.17 -8.38
C ALA A 458 24.17 -24.83 -7.47
N ASN A 459 24.26 -25.51 -6.33
CA ASN A 459 25.34 -25.33 -5.36
C ASN A 459 26.73 -25.57 -5.98
N SER A 460 26.83 -26.58 -6.84
CA SER A 460 28.08 -26.93 -7.54
C SER A 460 28.52 -25.84 -8.53
N ALA A 461 27.58 -25.05 -9.03
CA ALA A 461 27.81 -23.90 -9.90
C ALA A 461 27.98 -22.57 -9.12
N GLY A 462 27.88 -22.60 -7.79
CA GLY A 462 27.98 -21.40 -6.94
C GLY A 462 26.67 -20.60 -6.80
N TYR A 463 25.53 -21.22 -7.13
CA TYR A 463 24.21 -20.61 -7.03
C TYR A 463 23.39 -21.27 -5.93
N ASP A 464 22.51 -20.51 -5.29
CA ASP A 464 21.53 -21.04 -4.33
C ASP A 464 20.34 -21.67 -5.05
N GLN A 465 19.98 -21.18 -6.24
CA GLN A 465 18.92 -21.76 -7.08
C GLN A 465 19.10 -21.39 -8.56
N TRP A 466 18.41 -22.13 -9.44
CA TRP A 466 18.31 -21.83 -10.87
C TRP A 466 17.07 -21.01 -11.19
N VAL A 467 17.18 -20.14 -12.19
CA VAL A 467 16.04 -19.59 -12.92
C VAL A 467 15.79 -20.44 -14.15
N VAL A 468 14.58 -20.97 -14.28
CA VAL A 468 14.11 -21.80 -15.39
C VAL A 468 13.05 -21.05 -16.18
N ARG A 469 13.06 -21.19 -17.51
CA ARG A 469 12.01 -20.71 -18.42
C ARG A 469 11.56 -21.81 -19.37
N TYR A 470 10.30 -21.76 -19.79
CA TYR A 470 9.86 -22.55 -20.93
C TYR A 470 10.29 -21.85 -22.23
N LEU A 471 11.13 -22.52 -23.02
CA LEU A 471 11.66 -22.02 -24.29
C LEU A 471 11.14 -22.87 -25.44
N THR A 472 11.01 -22.25 -26.62
CA THR A 472 10.56 -22.92 -27.85
C THR A 472 11.59 -22.86 -28.96
N VAL A 473 11.53 -23.82 -29.87
CA VAL A 473 12.34 -23.82 -31.11
C VAL A 473 12.00 -22.62 -31.97
N ALA A 474 10.72 -22.23 -32.01
CA ALA A 474 10.21 -21.19 -32.90
C ALA A 474 10.66 -19.78 -32.48
N GLU A 475 10.66 -19.48 -31.18
CA GLU A 475 10.87 -18.11 -30.70
C GLU A 475 12.22 -17.90 -29.99
N ASP A 476 12.81 -18.96 -29.43
CA ASP A 476 13.98 -18.84 -28.54
C ASP A 476 15.23 -19.52 -29.09
N SER A 477 15.17 -20.07 -30.30
CA SER A 477 16.24 -20.88 -30.91
C SER A 477 16.69 -22.06 -30.02
N ALA A 478 15.80 -22.56 -29.17
CA ALA A 478 16.05 -23.76 -28.39
C ALA A 478 16.13 -25.00 -29.30
N ASP A 479 16.87 -26.03 -28.88
CA ASP A 479 16.97 -27.29 -29.64
C ASP A 479 15.64 -28.04 -29.70
N THR A 480 14.84 -27.94 -28.63
CA THR A 480 13.50 -28.53 -28.48
C THR A 480 12.65 -27.64 -27.60
N ASP A 481 11.33 -27.67 -27.77
CA ASP A 481 10.43 -27.02 -26.82
C ASP A 481 10.55 -27.68 -25.45
N GLY A 482 10.76 -26.89 -24.39
CA GLY A 482 10.96 -27.44 -23.05
C GLY A 482 11.41 -26.42 -22.00
N PHE A 483 11.68 -26.90 -20.80
CA PHE A 483 12.20 -26.08 -19.70
C PHE A 483 13.72 -26.01 -19.76
N TYR A 484 14.28 -24.80 -19.64
CA TYR A 484 15.72 -24.55 -19.66
C TYR A 484 16.12 -23.71 -18.47
N LYS A 485 17.23 -24.08 -17.82
CA LYS A 485 17.95 -23.21 -16.89
C LYS A 485 18.55 -22.06 -17.70
N VAL A 486 18.19 -20.84 -17.38
CA VAL A 486 18.62 -19.61 -18.09
C VAL A 486 19.54 -18.75 -17.25
N ALA A 487 19.43 -18.79 -15.92
CA ALA A 487 20.28 -18.02 -15.01
C ALA A 487 20.49 -18.77 -13.68
N GLY A 488 21.54 -18.40 -12.96
CA GLY A 488 21.73 -18.75 -11.55
C GLY A 488 21.41 -17.57 -10.65
N MET A 489 20.86 -17.85 -9.46
CA MET A 489 20.63 -16.84 -8.42
C MET A 489 21.46 -17.13 -7.17
N THR A 490 21.94 -16.06 -6.54
CA THR A 490 22.54 -16.10 -5.20
C THR A 490 21.82 -15.14 -4.28
N PHE A 491 21.52 -15.58 -3.05
CA PHE A 491 21.02 -14.73 -1.99
C PHE A 491 22.23 -14.13 -1.26
N GLY A 492 22.24 -12.81 -1.01
CA GLY A 492 23.37 -12.17 -0.36
C GLY A 492 23.67 -12.78 1.02
N GLY A 493 24.96 -12.79 1.38
CA GLY A 493 25.38 -13.24 2.71
C GLY A 493 24.98 -12.25 3.80
N GLN A 494 24.79 -12.74 5.01
CA GLN A 494 24.76 -11.89 6.19
C GLN A 494 26.21 -11.53 6.55
N ASP A 495 26.53 -10.25 6.75
CA ASP A 495 27.83 -9.89 7.28
C ASP A 495 27.97 -10.31 8.76
N ASP A 496 29.18 -10.22 9.31
CA ASP A 496 29.46 -10.58 10.71
C ASP A 496 28.68 -9.73 11.75
N THR A 497 27.91 -8.73 11.30
CA THR A 497 27.05 -7.88 12.15
C THR A 497 25.58 -8.24 12.10
N GLY A 498 25.19 -9.23 11.29
CA GLY A 498 23.79 -9.63 11.14
C GLY A 498 23.05 -8.85 10.06
N VAL A 499 23.72 -7.98 9.29
CA VAL A 499 23.10 -7.16 8.25
C VAL A 499 23.24 -7.85 6.89
N ALA A 500 22.14 -7.92 6.12
CA ALA A 500 22.16 -8.48 4.77
C ALA A 500 23.06 -7.63 3.86
N SER A 501 24.12 -8.23 3.31
CA SER A 501 25.19 -7.51 2.60
C SER A 501 24.87 -7.15 1.13
N SER A 502 23.80 -7.71 0.57
CA SER A 502 23.18 -7.33 -0.71
C SER A 502 21.90 -8.13 -0.94
N GLY A 503 20.93 -7.59 -1.70
CA GLY A 503 19.77 -8.36 -2.17
C GLY A 503 20.16 -9.55 -3.07
N PRO A 504 19.19 -10.38 -3.49
CA PRO A 504 19.45 -11.49 -4.40
C PRO A 504 20.06 -11.01 -5.72
N THR A 505 21.13 -11.67 -6.18
CA THR A 505 21.78 -11.37 -7.46
C THR A 505 21.53 -12.48 -8.48
N ARG A 506 21.46 -12.10 -9.76
CA ARG A 506 21.14 -12.98 -10.89
C ARG A 506 22.27 -12.95 -11.91
N GLU A 507 22.74 -14.12 -12.33
CA GLU A 507 23.73 -14.29 -13.38
C GLU A 507 23.16 -15.10 -14.55
N GLU A 508 23.01 -14.46 -15.71
CA GLU A 508 22.54 -15.13 -16.94
C GLU A 508 23.56 -16.15 -17.44
N LEU A 509 23.08 -17.34 -17.82
CA LEU A 509 23.91 -18.37 -18.43
C LEU A 509 24.17 -18.03 -19.90
N ASN A 510 25.44 -18.08 -20.30
CA ASN A 510 25.84 -17.90 -21.70
C ASN A 510 25.17 -18.89 -22.66
N THR A 511 24.74 -20.05 -22.16
CA THR A 511 24.01 -21.04 -22.94
C THR A 511 22.97 -21.70 -22.03
N PRO A 512 21.66 -21.58 -22.37
CA PRO A 512 20.62 -22.25 -21.60
C PRO A 512 20.81 -23.76 -21.56
N VAL A 513 20.50 -24.39 -20.42
CA VAL A 513 20.68 -25.83 -20.21
C VAL A 513 19.32 -26.49 -20.04
N ALA A 514 18.99 -27.43 -20.93
CA ALA A 514 17.70 -28.13 -20.90
C ALA A 514 17.51 -28.93 -19.60
N LEU A 515 16.37 -28.73 -18.95
CA LEU A 515 15.90 -29.56 -17.85
C LEU A 515 15.16 -30.77 -18.44
N THR A 516 15.75 -31.96 -18.29
CA THR A 516 15.23 -33.18 -18.90
C THR A 516 14.63 -34.09 -17.84
N ALA A 517 13.38 -34.50 -18.04
CA ALA A 517 12.77 -35.54 -17.22
C ALA A 517 13.42 -36.89 -17.55
N VAL A 518 13.71 -37.69 -16.52
CA VAL A 518 14.22 -39.06 -16.67
C VAL A 518 13.08 -40.01 -17.01
N ASN A 519 11.87 -39.75 -16.49
CA ASN A 519 10.68 -40.56 -16.73
C ASN A 519 9.43 -39.69 -16.94
N ASP A 520 8.41 -40.26 -17.60
CA ASP A 520 7.11 -39.60 -17.82
C ASP A 520 6.31 -39.35 -16.53
N TRP A 521 6.77 -39.89 -15.40
CA TRP A 521 6.16 -39.70 -14.07
C TRP A 521 6.87 -38.62 -13.25
N ASP A 522 7.95 -38.03 -13.78
CA ASP A 522 8.68 -37.00 -13.07
C ASP A 522 7.82 -35.73 -12.97
N VAL A 523 7.77 -35.16 -11.76
CA VAL A 523 7.10 -33.90 -11.49
C VAL A 523 8.16 -32.88 -11.10
N PHE A 524 8.31 -31.84 -11.92
CA PHE A 524 9.12 -30.69 -11.54
C PHE A 524 8.32 -29.80 -10.60
N ASN A 525 8.96 -29.44 -9.49
CA ASN A 525 8.47 -28.47 -8.54
C ASN A 525 9.27 -27.19 -8.73
N PHE A 526 8.59 -26.15 -9.14
CA PHE A 526 9.12 -24.82 -9.34
C PHE A 526 8.49 -23.85 -8.34
N TRP A 527 9.08 -22.67 -8.26
CA TRP A 527 8.54 -21.54 -7.54
C TRP A 527 8.48 -20.32 -8.46
N SER A 528 7.39 -19.56 -8.47
CA SER A 528 7.26 -18.36 -9.30
C SER A 528 6.55 -17.25 -8.57
N ASN A 529 7.24 -16.13 -8.35
CA ASN A 529 6.64 -14.95 -7.74
C ASN A 529 5.50 -14.38 -8.63
N GLN A 530 5.66 -14.51 -9.96
CA GLN A 530 4.70 -14.07 -10.96
C GLN A 530 3.40 -14.88 -10.96
N LEU A 531 3.46 -16.18 -10.64
CA LEU A 531 2.31 -17.08 -10.55
C LEU A 531 1.90 -17.37 -9.09
N GLY A 532 2.30 -16.51 -8.16
CA GLY A 532 1.90 -16.60 -6.76
C GLY A 532 2.39 -17.83 -6.01
N GLY A 533 3.56 -18.37 -6.34
CA GLY A 533 4.25 -19.34 -5.51
C GLY A 533 4.54 -20.66 -6.19
N GLN A 534 4.24 -21.80 -5.54
CA GLN A 534 4.65 -23.10 -6.06
C GLN A 534 3.92 -23.45 -7.36
N VAL A 535 4.71 -23.86 -8.35
CA VAL A 535 4.27 -24.30 -9.68
C VAL A 535 4.73 -25.74 -9.89
N ARG A 536 3.87 -26.60 -10.43
CA ARG A 536 4.16 -28.00 -10.71
C ARG A 536 4.00 -28.30 -12.19
N TYR A 537 4.88 -29.14 -12.70
CA TYR A 537 4.79 -29.67 -14.05
C TYR A 537 5.06 -31.16 -14.05
N LYS A 538 4.09 -31.94 -14.52
CA LYS A 538 4.26 -33.37 -14.80
C LYS A 538 4.83 -33.54 -16.20
N ALA A 539 5.89 -34.32 -16.34
CA ALA A 539 6.51 -34.58 -17.63
C ALA A 539 5.48 -35.05 -18.68
N GLY A 540 5.45 -34.38 -19.82
CA GLY A 540 4.52 -34.67 -20.92
C GLY A 540 3.14 -34.01 -20.80
N ALA A 541 2.85 -33.26 -19.73
CA ALA A 541 1.64 -32.45 -19.63
C ALA A 541 1.68 -31.26 -20.62
N THR A 542 0.51 -30.75 -21.00
CA THR A 542 0.40 -29.56 -21.87
C THR A 542 0.24 -28.25 -21.09
N THR A 543 0.21 -28.34 -19.76
CA THR A 543 -0.06 -27.22 -18.86
C THR A 543 0.83 -27.29 -17.62
N LEU A 544 1.26 -26.13 -17.12
CA LEU A 544 1.71 -25.94 -15.75
C LEU A 544 0.51 -25.91 -14.80
N LYS A 545 0.73 -26.34 -13.56
CA LYS A 545 -0.25 -26.24 -12.48
C LYS A 545 0.30 -25.32 -11.40
N PHE A 546 -0.48 -24.34 -10.99
CA PHE A 546 -0.16 -23.45 -9.85
C PHE A 546 -1.42 -23.35 -8.99
N TYR A 547 -1.44 -22.56 -7.92
CA TYR A 547 -2.60 -22.48 -7.05
C TYR A 547 -2.99 -21.06 -6.69
N LYS A 548 -4.27 -20.92 -6.36
CA LYS A 548 -4.80 -19.79 -5.58
C LYS A 548 -4.95 -20.23 -4.14
N GLU A 549 -4.51 -19.39 -3.22
CA GLU A 549 -4.70 -19.61 -1.79
C GLU A 549 -5.92 -18.82 -1.28
N THR A 550 -6.65 -19.37 -0.32
CA THR A 550 -7.71 -18.68 0.41
C THR A 550 -7.60 -19.09 1.87
N VAL A 551 -7.35 -18.11 2.74
CA VAL A 551 -7.41 -18.31 4.19
C VAL A 551 -8.88 -18.36 4.58
N LEU A 552 -9.30 -19.44 5.23
CA LEU A 552 -10.69 -19.60 5.66
C LEU A 552 -10.93 -18.82 6.95
N THR A 553 -11.85 -17.86 6.89
CA THR A 553 -12.21 -16.96 8.00
C THR A 553 -13.46 -17.42 8.75
N GLY A 554 -14.17 -18.43 8.22
CA GLY A 554 -15.41 -18.96 8.79
C GLY A 554 -16.66 -18.34 8.17
N ALA A 555 -16.50 -17.33 7.32
CA ALA A 555 -17.59 -16.66 6.60
C ALA A 555 -17.92 -17.33 5.25
N GLU A 556 -17.10 -18.28 4.80
CA GLU A 556 -17.23 -18.96 3.52
C GLU A 556 -18.39 -19.98 3.53
N ALA A 557 -19.62 -19.49 3.35
CA ALA A 557 -20.85 -20.29 3.42
C ALA A 557 -20.88 -21.45 2.42
N ASP A 558 -20.19 -21.35 1.29
CA ASP A 558 -20.04 -22.40 0.29
C ASP A 558 -19.10 -23.53 0.75
N VAL A 559 -18.14 -23.23 1.63
CA VAL A 559 -17.21 -24.21 2.20
C VAL A 559 -17.80 -24.87 3.45
N PHE A 560 -18.41 -24.08 4.34
CA PHE A 560 -18.93 -24.55 5.62
C PHE A 560 -20.38 -25.05 5.57
N GLY A 561 -21.19 -24.61 4.61
CA GLY A 561 -22.61 -24.97 4.55
C GLY A 561 -23.34 -24.62 5.86
N ASP A 562 -23.99 -25.61 6.49
CA ASP A 562 -24.68 -25.48 7.78
C ASP A 562 -23.77 -25.79 9.02
N GLY A 563 -22.45 -25.93 8.87
CA GLY A 563 -21.56 -26.24 10.01
C GLY A 563 -20.12 -26.70 9.68
N ASP A 564 -19.66 -27.77 10.33
CA ASP A 564 -18.25 -28.21 10.36
C ASP A 564 -17.72 -28.72 9.01
N LEU A 565 -16.50 -28.31 8.66
CA LEU A 565 -15.72 -28.86 7.56
C LEU A 565 -15.03 -30.16 8.01
N SER A 566 -15.22 -31.25 7.24
CA SER A 566 -14.53 -32.52 7.45
C SER A 566 -13.41 -32.71 6.44
N LEU A 567 -12.24 -33.12 6.91
CA LEU A 567 -11.02 -33.29 6.11
C LEU A 567 -10.39 -34.66 6.32
N VAL A 568 -9.75 -35.20 5.29
CA VAL A 568 -8.94 -36.42 5.33
C VAL A 568 -7.52 -36.05 4.93
N CYS A 569 -6.55 -36.40 5.77
CA CYS A 569 -5.14 -36.19 5.47
C CYS A 569 -4.48 -37.48 4.98
N LEU A 570 -3.70 -37.38 3.91
CA LEU A 570 -3.03 -38.53 3.27
C LEU A 570 -1.51 -38.47 3.35
N PHE A 571 -0.93 -37.32 3.68
CA PHE A 571 0.51 -37.11 3.77
C PHE A 571 0.81 -36.00 4.78
N ASP A 572 1.88 -36.11 5.56
CA ASP A 572 2.29 -35.16 6.60
C ASP A 572 1.14 -34.75 7.53
N CYS A 573 0.50 -35.75 8.12
CA CYS A 573 -0.71 -35.58 8.90
C CYS A 573 -0.40 -35.22 10.36
N PRO A 574 -0.97 -34.13 10.89
CA PRO A 574 -0.73 -33.71 12.27
C PRO A 574 -1.25 -34.72 13.30
N LYS A 575 -0.47 -34.99 14.35
CA LYS A 575 -0.87 -35.98 15.37
C LYS A 575 -1.96 -35.50 16.34
N GLY A 576 -2.21 -34.20 16.44
CA GLY A 576 -3.03 -33.59 17.48
C GLY A 576 -2.23 -32.52 18.20
N GLU A 577 -2.33 -32.48 19.53
CA GLU A 577 -1.57 -31.55 20.37
C GLU A 577 -0.06 -31.86 20.30
N ILE A 578 0.75 -30.84 20.00
CA ILE A 578 2.20 -30.95 19.82
C ILE A 578 2.87 -30.70 21.15
N THR A 579 3.28 -31.79 21.81
CA THR A 579 4.00 -31.78 23.09
C THR A 579 5.50 -31.95 22.88
N ASP A 580 6.30 -31.75 23.94
CA ASP A 580 7.76 -31.99 23.91
C ASP A 580 8.16 -33.39 23.40
N SER A 581 7.27 -34.37 23.57
CA SER A 581 7.49 -35.75 23.10
C SER A 581 7.35 -35.93 21.58
N LEU A 582 6.81 -34.92 20.89
CA LEU A 582 6.50 -34.93 19.45
C LEU A 582 7.35 -33.94 18.65
N LEU A 583 8.51 -33.52 19.16
CA LEU A 583 9.39 -32.53 18.49
C LEU A 583 10.58 -33.16 17.73
N GLY A 584 10.47 -34.42 17.33
CA GLY A 584 11.50 -35.09 16.52
C GLY A 584 11.60 -34.56 15.08
N ASP A 585 12.67 -34.96 14.39
CA ASP A 585 12.90 -34.62 12.99
C ASP A 585 11.77 -35.10 12.08
N TRP A 586 11.65 -34.49 10.90
CA TRP A 586 10.63 -34.84 9.91
C TRP A 586 10.73 -36.33 9.49
N GLY A 587 9.59 -37.03 9.52
CA GLY A 587 9.51 -38.47 9.24
C GLY A 587 9.91 -39.40 10.40
N ALA A 588 10.38 -38.88 11.54
CA ALA A 588 10.66 -39.69 12.73
C ALA A 588 9.37 -40.13 13.45
N GLU A 589 9.43 -41.21 14.24
CA GLU A 589 8.27 -41.69 15.02
C GLU A 589 7.76 -40.63 16.00
N ASN A 590 8.65 -39.82 16.56
CA ASN A 590 8.37 -38.70 17.44
C ASN A 590 8.24 -37.35 16.70
N SER A 591 8.07 -37.35 15.37
CA SER A 591 7.73 -36.15 14.59
C SER A 591 6.28 -35.70 14.92
N PRO A 592 5.95 -34.40 14.84
CA PRO A 592 4.57 -33.95 15.04
C PRO A 592 3.65 -34.33 13.86
N LEU A 593 4.24 -34.68 12.72
CA LEU A 593 3.57 -35.16 11.52
C LEU A 593 3.80 -36.67 11.32
N PHE A 594 2.89 -37.34 10.60
CA PHE A 594 3.10 -38.72 10.16
C PHE A 594 2.46 -39.01 8.81
N ASN A 595 2.98 -40.02 8.12
CA ASN A 595 2.45 -40.50 6.85
C ASN A 595 1.62 -41.78 7.06
N PRO A 596 0.33 -41.82 6.69
CA PRO A 596 -0.45 -43.04 6.75
C PRO A 596 0.02 -44.06 5.70
N ASP A 597 0.20 -45.32 6.09
CA ASP A 597 0.67 -46.37 5.16
C ASP A 597 -0.39 -46.80 4.13
N THR A 598 -1.67 -46.55 4.41
CA THR A 598 -2.80 -46.95 3.55
C THR A 598 -3.93 -45.93 3.63
N MET A 599 -4.80 -45.89 2.62
CA MET A 599 -6.01 -45.06 2.64
C MET A 599 -6.89 -45.29 3.87
N GLY A 600 -6.96 -46.53 4.37
CA GLY A 600 -7.74 -46.86 5.57
C GLY A 600 -7.11 -46.41 6.89
N ALA A 601 -5.82 -46.04 6.88
CA ALA A 601 -5.10 -45.51 8.03
C ALA A 601 -5.04 -43.97 8.04
N ALA A 602 -5.57 -43.32 6.99
CA ALA A 602 -5.63 -41.88 6.87
C ALA A 602 -6.48 -41.27 8.01
N PRO A 603 -5.92 -40.33 8.80
CA PRO A 603 -6.70 -39.65 9.83
C PRO A 603 -7.71 -38.69 9.22
N SER A 604 -8.82 -38.50 9.94
CA SER A 604 -9.80 -37.46 9.64
C SER A 604 -9.72 -36.32 10.65
N TYR A 605 -10.06 -35.12 10.20
CA TYR A 605 -10.10 -33.91 11.00
C TYR A 605 -11.43 -33.20 10.80
N SER A 606 -11.84 -32.46 11.82
CA SER A 606 -12.95 -31.53 11.78
C SER A 606 -12.43 -30.12 11.99
N PHE A 607 -13.04 -29.15 11.33
CA PHE A 607 -12.80 -27.73 11.51
C PHE A 607 -14.15 -27.02 11.58
N SER A 608 -14.43 -26.35 12.70
CA SER A 608 -15.74 -25.75 12.97
C SER A 608 -15.63 -24.24 13.12
N THR A 609 -16.70 -23.51 12.79
CA THR A 609 -16.83 -22.08 13.08
C THR A 609 -17.39 -21.81 14.48
N ALA A 610 -17.72 -22.86 15.25
CA ALA A 610 -18.36 -22.74 16.56
C ALA A 610 -17.74 -23.69 17.62
N GLY A 611 -18.09 -23.45 18.89
CA GLY A 611 -17.65 -24.26 20.03
C GLY A 611 -16.26 -23.90 20.55
N ASP A 612 -15.78 -24.67 21.55
CA ASP A 612 -14.54 -24.39 22.28
C ASP A 612 -13.27 -24.45 21.39
N ASN A 613 -13.33 -25.21 20.28
CA ASN A 613 -12.27 -25.32 19.27
C ASN A 613 -12.66 -24.64 17.94
N SER A 614 -13.45 -23.56 18.01
CA SER A 614 -13.78 -22.79 16.81
C SER A 614 -12.51 -22.34 16.07
N MET A 615 -12.56 -22.37 14.75
CA MET A 615 -11.47 -22.04 13.82
C MET A 615 -10.19 -22.86 14.06
N THR A 616 -10.31 -24.02 14.69
CA THR A 616 -9.18 -24.90 15.04
C THR A 616 -9.33 -26.26 14.39
N LEU A 617 -8.26 -26.77 13.80
CA LEU A 617 -8.24 -28.14 13.28
C LEU A 617 -8.23 -29.14 14.45
N VAL A 618 -9.20 -30.06 14.48
CA VAL A 618 -9.34 -31.07 15.53
C VAL A 618 -9.27 -32.47 14.91
N ARG A 619 -8.41 -33.32 15.46
CA ARG A 619 -8.29 -34.72 15.01
C ARG A 619 -9.45 -35.54 15.56
N THR A 620 -10.26 -36.13 14.67
CA THR A 620 -11.54 -36.75 15.07
C THR A 620 -11.37 -38.00 15.93
N SER A 621 -10.27 -38.75 15.75
CA SER A 621 -10.05 -40.02 16.45
C SER A 621 -9.78 -39.88 17.96
N ASN A 622 -9.26 -38.73 18.39
CA ASN A 622 -8.89 -38.45 19.79
C ASN A 622 -9.45 -37.12 20.31
N SER A 623 -10.11 -36.32 19.46
CA SER A 623 -10.65 -35.00 19.83
C SER A 623 -9.58 -33.99 20.28
N GLU A 624 -8.33 -34.19 19.86
CA GLU A 624 -7.23 -33.27 20.16
C GLU A 624 -7.16 -32.16 19.10
N ALA A 625 -7.06 -30.91 19.56
CA ALA A 625 -6.76 -29.76 18.72
C ALA A 625 -5.30 -29.85 18.21
N VAL A 626 -5.07 -29.45 16.97
CA VAL A 626 -3.73 -29.40 16.38
C VAL A 626 -3.10 -28.05 16.73
N VAL A 627 -2.44 -28.01 17.88
CA VAL A 627 -1.81 -26.82 18.48
C VAL A 627 -0.56 -27.21 19.25
N PHE A 628 0.39 -26.27 19.42
CA PHE A 628 1.48 -26.44 20.37
C PHE A 628 0.97 -26.41 21.81
N ALA A 629 1.35 -27.41 22.61
CA ALA A 629 1.02 -27.42 24.03
C ALA A 629 1.63 -26.21 24.74
N ASP A 630 0.99 -25.71 25.80
CA ASP A 630 1.44 -24.56 26.58
C ASP A 630 2.87 -24.71 27.16
N THR A 631 3.39 -25.94 27.24
CA THR A 631 4.76 -26.21 27.70
C THR A 631 5.83 -25.98 26.64
N VAL A 632 5.44 -25.91 25.35
CA VAL A 632 6.34 -25.68 24.22
C VAL A 632 6.36 -24.20 23.89
N THR A 633 7.54 -23.59 23.88
CA THR A 633 7.72 -22.15 23.60
C THR A 633 8.65 -21.94 22.41
N LYS A 634 8.48 -20.84 21.67
CA LYS A 634 9.36 -20.48 20.54
C LYS A 634 10.83 -20.44 20.97
N GLU A 635 11.09 -19.84 22.14
CA GLU A 635 12.44 -19.71 22.72
C GLU A 635 13.06 -21.09 23.01
N SER A 636 12.27 -22.04 23.51
CA SER A 636 12.74 -23.40 23.77
C SER A 636 13.11 -24.14 22.48
N LEU A 637 12.33 -23.96 21.42
CA LEU A 637 12.55 -24.59 20.12
C LEU A 637 13.77 -23.99 19.40
N GLN A 638 13.90 -22.66 19.41
CA GLN A 638 15.06 -21.96 18.86
C GLN A 638 16.35 -22.34 19.58
N SER A 639 16.31 -22.40 20.92
CA SER A 639 17.47 -22.82 21.73
C SER A 639 17.89 -24.26 21.45
N ALA A 640 16.94 -25.12 21.09
CA ALA A 640 17.17 -26.50 20.68
C ALA A 640 17.51 -26.67 19.20
N ASN A 641 17.54 -25.56 18.42
CA ASN A 641 17.72 -25.54 16.97
C ASN A 641 16.74 -26.48 16.24
N LEU A 642 15.48 -26.49 16.69
CA LEU A 642 14.42 -27.30 16.11
C LEU A 642 13.68 -26.51 15.03
N PRO A 643 13.33 -27.14 13.89
CA PRO A 643 12.66 -26.46 12.77
C PRO A 643 11.27 -25.93 13.15
N TRP A 644 10.64 -26.55 14.16
CA TRP A 644 9.29 -26.21 14.63
C TRP A 644 9.19 -24.83 15.29
N ALA A 645 10.32 -24.15 15.55
CA ALA A 645 10.34 -22.76 16.03
C ALA A 645 9.63 -21.78 15.07
N TRP A 646 9.53 -22.15 13.79
CA TRP A 646 8.87 -21.40 12.73
C TRP A 646 7.43 -21.87 12.49
N GLY A 647 6.86 -22.63 13.43
CA GLY A 647 5.53 -23.20 13.35
C GLY A 647 5.47 -24.57 12.68
N LEU A 648 4.24 -25.02 12.42
CA LEU A 648 3.93 -26.31 11.80
C LEU A 648 2.90 -26.10 10.69
N ARG A 649 3.21 -26.65 9.52
CA ARG A 649 2.29 -26.73 8.38
C ARG A 649 2.01 -28.19 8.05
N SER A 650 0.74 -28.56 7.94
CA SER A 650 0.34 -29.91 7.56
C SER A 650 0.61 -30.17 6.09
N GLY A 651 0.64 -31.45 5.70
CA GLY A 651 0.46 -31.83 4.30
C GLY A 651 -0.97 -31.54 3.81
N ALA A 652 -1.19 -31.83 2.52
CA ALA A 652 -2.47 -31.60 1.87
C ALA A 652 -3.58 -32.51 2.42
N MET A 653 -4.71 -31.90 2.74
CA MET A 653 -5.92 -32.55 3.19
C MET A 653 -7.04 -32.31 2.19
N VAL A 654 -7.93 -33.29 2.00
CA VAL A 654 -9.03 -33.20 1.02
C VAL A 654 -10.36 -33.53 1.69
N LEU A 655 -11.46 -33.20 1.02
CA LEU A 655 -12.78 -33.60 1.52
C LEU A 655 -12.91 -35.13 1.50
N PRO A 656 -13.70 -35.74 2.39
CA PRO A 656 -13.95 -37.18 2.39
C PRO A 656 -14.46 -37.71 1.04
N ALA A 657 -15.24 -36.91 0.31
CA ALA A 657 -15.72 -37.26 -1.02
C ALA A 657 -14.58 -37.41 -2.03
N ASP A 658 -13.59 -36.51 -1.99
CA ASP A 658 -12.42 -36.55 -2.87
C ASP A 658 -11.47 -37.66 -2.47
N ALA A 659 -11.22 -37.84 -1.16
CA ALA A 659 -10.42 -38.95 -0.64
C ALA A 659 -10.97 -40.33 -1.08
N ALA A 660 -12.30 -40.46 -1.21
CA ALA A 660 -12.94 -41.69 -1.67
C ALA A 660 -12.70 -42.01 -3.16
N LEU A 661 -12.24 -41.04 -3.95
CA LEU A 661 -11.87 -41.22 -5.36
C LEU A 661 -10.40 -41.65 -5.52
N LEU A 662 -9.58 -41.45 -4.49
CA LEU A 662 -8.16 -41.79 -4.49
C LEU A 662 -7.94 -43.26 -4.15
N THR A 663 -6.91 -43.87 -4.72
CA THR A 663 -6.63 -45.31 -4.58
C THR A 663 -5.43 -45.59 -3.70
N ASN A 664 -4.50 -44.64 -3.60
CA ASN A 664 -3.34 -44.70 -2.73
C ASN A 664 -3.05 -43.32 -2.12
N VAL A 665 -2.31 -43.31 -1.02
CA VAL A 665 -2.02 -42.07 -0.26
C VAL A 665 -1.16 -41.07 -1.03
N TRP A 666 -0.37 -41.51 -2.01
CA TRP A 666 0.47 -40.67 -2.86
C TRP A 666 -0.31 -39.97 -3.98
N ASP A 667 -1.55 -40.41 -4.28
CA ASP A 667 -2.42 -39.75 -5.26
C ASP A 667 -2.71 -38.29 -4.86
N ILE A 668 -2.51 -37.92 -3.58
CA ILE A 668 -2.61 -36.55 -3.07
C ILE A 668 -1.67 -35.55 -3.78
N HIS A 669 -0.56 -36.03 -4.34
CA HIS A 669 0.40 -35.20 -5.06
C HIS A 669 0.08 -35.08 -6.56
N ASP A 670 -0.87 -35.87 -7.09
CA ASP A 670 -1.28 -35.76 -8.49
C ASP A 670 -2.32 -34.64 -8.65
N SER A 671 -1.87 -33.50 -9.21
CA SER A 671 -2.68 -32.32 -9.49
C SER A 671 -3.81 -32.54 -10.50
N GLU A 672 -3.83 -33.68 -11.21
CA GLU A 672 -4.96 -34.07 -12.07
C GLU A 672 -6.07 -34.79 -11.29
N LEU A 673 -5.73 -35.38 -10.13
CA LEU A 673 -6.68 -36.05 -9.24
C LEU A 673 -7.15 -35.13 -8.12
N VAL A 674 -6.26 -34.28 -7.62
CA VAL A 674 -6.52 -33.35 -6.52
C VAL A 674 -6.34 -31.91 -7.00
N THR A 675 -7.46 -31.27 -7.29
CA THR A 675 -7.53 -29.87 -7.75
C THR A 675 -7.89 -28.90 -6.64
N THR A 676 -8.34 -29.38 -5.49
CA THR A 676 -8.60 -28.57 -4.29
C THR A 676 -8.12 -29.34 -3.07
N TYR A 677 -7.36 -28.68 -2.21
CA TYR A 677 -6.91 -29.24 -0.95
C TYR A 677 -6.80 -28.15 0.12
N TYR A 678 -6.61 -28.56 1.36
CA TYR A 678 -6.52 -27.70 2.53
C TYR A 678 -5.24 -28.00 3.29
N GLN A 679 -4.63 -26.97 3.87
CA GLN A 679 -3.48 -27.12 4.77
C GLN A 679 -3.71 -26.31 6.03
N TRP A 680 -3.34 -26.90 7.16
CA TRP A 680 -3.38 -26.26 8.46
C TRP A 680 -1.99 -25.72 8.79
N GLU A 681 -1.96 -24.47 9.23
CA GLU A 681 -0.77 -23.82 9.77
C GLU A 681 -1.03 -23.41 11.22
N THR A 682 -0.08 -23.66 12.12
CA THR A 682 -0.15 -23.23 13.52
C THR A 682 1.24 -22.87 14.05
N GLY A 683 1.31 -21.93 14.98
CA GLY A 683 2.58 -21.54 15.59
C GLY A 683 2.50 -20.36 16.55
N PHE A 684 3.64 -19.73 16.76
CA PHE A 684 3.81 -18.73 17.82
C PHE A 684 3.59 -17.29 17.33
N ASP A 685 3.79 -17.06 16.04
CA ASP A 685 3.72 -15.74 15.45
C ASP A 685 2.31 -15.38 14.97
N GLN A 686 2.00 -14.08 14.91
CA GLN A 686 0.64 -13.62 14.59
C GLN A 686 0.19 -14.01 13.18
N TRP A 687 1.10 -14.02 12.19
CA TRP A 687 0.78 -14.46 10.83
C TRP A 687 0.39 -15.93 10.74
N GLN A 688 0.67 -16.74 11.77
CA GLN A 688 0.32 -18.17 11.82
C GLN A 688 -1.01 -18.42 12.51
N ARG A 689 -1.64 -17.39 13.08
CA ARG A 689 -2.86 -17.47 13.89
C ARG A 689 -4.02 -16.78 13.18
N GLN A 690 -5.21 -17.33 13.31
CA GLN A 690 -6.43 -16.67 12.83
C GLN A 690 -6.98 -15.75 13.92
N THR A 691 -7.25 -14.50 13.57
CA THR A 691 -8.03 -13.58 14.42
C THR A 691 -9.33 -13.25 13.72
N SER A 692 -10.45 -13.40 14.42
CA SER A 692 -11.80 -13.12 13.92
C SER A 692 -12.56 -12.30 14.95
N LEU A 693 -13.68 -11.71 14.54
CA LEU A 693 -14.60 -11.02 15.44
C LEU A 693 -15.90 -11.81 15.58
N VAL A 694 -16.44 -11.84 16.79
CA VAL A 694 -17.79 -12.33 17.07
C VAL A 694 -18.68 -11.12 17.37
N ASP A 695 -19.79 -10.98 16.66
CA ASP A 695 -20.78 -9.95 16.93
C ASP A 695 -21.49 -10.22 18.26
N ASN A 696 -21.37 -9.30 19.22
CA ASN A 696 -21.93 -9.49 20.56
C ASN A 696 -23.47 -9.50 20.58
N SER A 697 -24.12 -9.02 19.52
CA SER A 697 -25.58 -8.98 19.38
C SER A 697 -26.17 -10.26 18.77
N THR A 698 -25.45 -10.91 17.85
CA THR A 698 -25.90 -12.13 17.15
C THR A 698 -25.20 -13.40 17.64
N GLY A 699 -23.98 -13.28 18.16
CA GLY A 699 -23.09 -14.39 18.48
C GLY A 699 -22.44 -15.03 17.26
N GLU A 700 -22.54 -14.41 16.09
CA GLU A 700 -22.00 -14.93 14.81
C GLU A 700 -20.62 -14.33 14.52
N LEU A 701 -19.78 -15.09 13.80
CA LEU A 701 -18.52 -14.57 13.28
C LEU A 701 -18.76 -13.48 12.23
N VAL A 702 -18.00 -12.40 12.31
CA VAL A 702 -18.00 -11.32 11.32
C VAL A 702 -17.26 -11.80 10.07
N GLY A 703 -17.94 -11.73 8.93
CA GLY A 703 -17.34 -12.06 7.63
C GLY A 703 -16.73 -10.85 6.93
N PHE A 704 -15.57 -11.08 6.33
CA PHE A 704 -14.90 -10.15 5.43
C PHE A 704 -14.82 -10.77 4.03
N ASP A 705 -14.93 -9.93 3.01
CA ASP A 705 -14.75 -10.38 1.63
C ASP A 705 -13.27 -10.64 1.38
N ARG A 706 -12.95 -11.81 0.82
CA ARG A 706 -11.60 -12.12 0.36
C ARG A 706 -11.19 -11.23 -0.82
N PRO A 707 -9.90 -10.91 -0.98
CA PRO A 707 -9.39 -10.30 -2.20
C PRO A 707 -9.73 -11.14 -3.43
N ILE A 708 -10.09 -10.47 -4.52
CA ILE A 708 -10.38 -11.12 -5.79
C ILE A 708 -9.04 -11.49 -6.45
N ASN A 709 -8.86 -12.76 -6.77
CA ASN A 709 -7.64 -13.29 -7.38
C ASN A 709 -7.91 -13.88 -8.77
N PHE A 710 -7.20 -13.41 -9.78
CA PHE A 710 -7.29 -13.96 -11.14
C PHE A 710 -5.97 -13.87 -11.90
N SER A 711 -5.86 -14.67 -12.95
CA SER A 711 -4.75 -14.60 -13.89
C SER A 711 -5.02 -13.51 -14.92
N TYR A 712 -3.99 -12.74 -15.25
CA TYR A 712 -4.01 -11.66 -16.23
C TYR A 712 -2.91 -11.88 -17.25
N ARG A 713 -3.25 -11.89 -18.55
CA ARG A 713 -2.28 -11.97 -19.64
C ARG A 713 -2.00 -10.56 -20.18
N HIS A 714 -0.78 -10.10 -20.02
CA HIS A 714 -0.36 -8.79 -20.50
C HIS A 714 0.04 -8.86 -21.98
N THR A 715 -0.29 -7.83 -22.76
CA THR A 715 0.03 -7.77 -24.20
C THR A 715 0.22 -6.32 -24.65
N ASP A 716 0.82 -6.10 -25.82
CA ASP A 716 0.93 -4.75 -26.42
C ASP A 716 -0.40 -4.00 -26.46
N ALA A 717 -1.49 -4.72 -26.76
CA ALA A 717 -2.84 -4.14 -26.83
C ALA A 717 -3.40 -3.71 -25.46
N ASN A 718 -2.91 -4.34 -24.39
CA ASN A 718 -3.33 -4.06 -23.02
C ASN A 718 -2.34 -3.16 -22.28
N ASP A 719 -1.16 -2.90 -22.85
CA ASP A 719 -0.20 -1.96 -22.30
C ASP A 719 -0.62 -0.53 -22.64
N ARG A 720 -0.49 0.36 -21.66
CA ARG A 720 -0.89 1.75 -21.76
C ARG A 720 -0.05 2.54 -22.79
N SER A 721 1.21 2.18 -22.97
CA SER A 721 2.09 2.73 -24.01
C SER A 721 1.78 2.16 -25.40
N GLY A 722 1.10 1.02 -25.46
CA GLY A 722 0.88 0.24 -26.68
C GLY A 722 2.04 -0.72 -27.02
N ASP A 723 3.03 -0.87 -26.13
CA ASP A 723 4.18 -1.77 -26.25
C ASP A 723 4.45 -2.44 -24.91
N ALA A 724 4.18 -3.74 -24.81
CA ALA A 724 4.41 -4.53 -23.60
C ALA A 724 5.88 -5.01 -23.48
N GLY A 725 6.71 -4.74 -24.49
CA GLY A 725 8.12 -5.11 -24.52
C GLY A 725 8.36 -6.58 -24.18
N SER A 726 9.25 -6.83 -23.22
CA SER A 726 9.56 -8.21 -22.78
C SER A 726 8.42 -8.92 -22.06
N ARG A 727 7.38 -8.18 -21.64
CA ARG A 727 6.22 -8.68 -20.91
C ARG A 727 5.06 -9.08 -21.83
N ASP A 728 5.18 -8.84 -23.14
CA ASP A 728 4.16 -9.25 -24.10
C ASP A 728 3.90 -10.75 -24.03
N GLY A 729 2.63 -11.10 -23.87
CA GLY A 729 2.13 -12.46 -23.78
C GLY A 729 2.34 -13.17 -22.44
N GLN A 730 2.97 -12.54 -21.45
CA GLN A 730 3.19 -13.14 -20.13
C GLN A 730 1.92 -13.12 -19.26
N THR A 731 1.78 -14.13 -18.39
CA THR A 731 0.65 -14.26 -17.47
C THR A 731 1.06 -13.95 -16.03
N PHE A 732 0.31 -13.09 -15.35
CA PHE A 732 0.55 -12.65 -13.97
C PHE A 732 -0.64 -13.05 -13.09
N GLN A 733 -0.37 -13.40 -11.84
CA GLN A 733 -1.43 -13.49 -10.83
C GLN A 733 -1.66 -12.11 -10.22
N ILE A 734 -2.87 -11.61 -10.40
CA ILE A 734 -3.31 -10.31 -9.91
C ILE A 734 -4.27 -10.51 -8.75
N HIS A 735 -4.17 -9.62 -7.77
CA HIS A 735 -5.10 -9.54 -6.65
C HIS A 735 -5.70 -8.13 -6.56
N TYR A 736 -6.98 -8.07 -6.17
CA TYR A 736 -7.70 -6.83 -5.89
C TYR A 736 -8.34 -6.93 -4.51
N GLY A 737 -7.90 -6.12 -3.54
CA GLY A 737 -8.42 -6.09 -2.17
C GLY A 737 -9.40 -4.94 -1.91
N GLY A 738 -9.65 -4.09 -2.91
CA GLY A 738 -10.63 -3.01 -2.84
C GLY A 738 -10.13 -1.74 -3.53
N LYS A 739 -10.82 -0.62 -3.33
CA LYS A 739 -10.51 0.67 -3.97
C LYS A 739 -9.02 1.02 -3.86
N GLY A 740 -8.34 1.13 -4.99
CA GLY A 740 -6.90 1.45 -5.10
C GLY A 740 -5.93 0.33 -4.70
N ASP A 741 -6.41 -0.80 -4.20
CA ASP A 741 -5.59 -1.95 -3.80
C ASP A 741 -5.61 -3.02 -4.89
N PHE A 742 -4.71 -2.84 -5.86
CA PHE A 742 -4.50 -3.73 -6.99
C PHE A 742 -3.02 -4.12 -7.04
N GLY A 743 -2.72 -5.39 -6.85
CA GLY A 743 -1.35 -5.89 -6.81
C GLY A 743 -1.09 -7.08 -7.72
N GLY A 744 0.17 -7.51 -7.76
CA GLY A 744 0.66 -8.56 -8.67
C GLY A 744 1.39 -8.05 -9.91
N ILE A 745 1.48 -6.72 -10.10
CA ILE A 745 2.40 -6.12 -11.08
C ILE A 745 3.80 -6.09 -10.45
N PRO A 746 4.82 -6.71 -11.08
CA PRO A 746 6.18 -6.67 -10.55
C PRO A 746 6.77 -5.26 -10.69
N HIS A 747 7.69 -4.91 -9.80
CA HIS A 747 8.46 -3.67 -9.91
C HIS A 747 9.83 -3.94 -10.54
N GLN A 748 10.36 -2.94 -11.23
CA GLN A 748 11.70 -2.94 -11.78
C GLN A 748 12.47 -1.72 -11.28
N GLN A 749 13.71 -1.94 -10.89
CA GLN A 749 14.58 -0.87 -10.45
C GLN A 749 15.10 -0.07 -11.65
N ASN A 750 14.93 1.24 -11.64
CA ASN A 750 15.51 2.19 -12.57
C ASN A 750 16.29 3.25 -11.77
N GLY A 751 17.63 3.15 -11.78
CA GLY A 751 18.47 3.94 -10.87
C GLY A 751 18.21 3.55 -9.41
N ASP A 752 17.90 4.54 -8.57
CA ASP A 752 17.56 4.33 -7.17
C ASP A 752 16.05 4.12 -6.93
N ARG A 753 15.22 4.17 -7.98
CA ARG A 753 13.75 4.08 -7.88
C ARG A 753 13.19 2.75 -8.37
N TRP A 754 12.10 2.27 -7.77
CA TRP A 754 11.35 1.10 -8.21
C TRP A 754 10.06 1.50 -8.91
N ASN A 755 9.97 1.25 -10.21
CA ASN A 755 8.77 1.55 -11.00
C ASN A 755 7.98 0.27 -11.30
N PRO A 756 6.65 0.34 -11.50
CA PRO A 756 5.89 -0.78 -12.07
C PRO A 756 6.55 -1.24 -13.38
N ALA A 757 6.69 -2.55 -13.58
CA ALA A 757 7.35 -3.08 -14.77
C ALA A 757 6.51 -2.94 -16.05
N PHE A 758 5.21 -2.66 -15.92
CA PHE A 758 4.30 -2.33 -17.01
C PHE A 758 3.06 -1.60 -16.47
N SER A 759 2.36 -0.89 -17.35
CA SER A 759 1.13 -0.15 -17.04
C SER A 759 -0.02 -0.68 -17.89
N ILE A 760 -1.12 -1.09 -17.26
CA ILE A 760 -2.31 -1.60 -17.93
C ILE A 760 -3.16 -0.43 -18.45
N ALA A 761 -3.58 -0.50 -19.71
CA ALA A 761 -4.47 0.47 -20.32
C ALA A 761 -5.87 0.47 -19.65
N ASP A 762 -6.52 1.63 -19.63
CA ASP A 762 -7.90 1.73 -19.17
C ASP A 762 -8.84 0.93 -20.08
N GLY A 763 -9.80 0.23 -19.50
CA GLY A 763 -10.80 -0.50 -20.27
C GLY A 763 -10.42 -1.95 -20.59
N VAL A 764 -9.25 -2.41 -20.14
CA VAL A 764 -8.85 -3.82 -20.28
C VAL A 764 -9.78 -4.72 -19.47
N SER A 765 -10.28 -5.78 -20.09
CA SER A 765 -11.12 -6.78 -19.45
C SER A 765 -10.32 -7.67 -18.51
N MET A 766 -10.90 -7.95 -17.35
CA MET A 766 -10.28 -8.66 -16.24
C MET A 766 -11.19 -9.78 -15.72
N GLY A 767 -10.58 -10.78 -15.07
CA GLY A 767 -11.26 -11.97 -14.58
C GLY A 767 -11.54 -13.01 -15.67
N GLY A 768 -11.90 -14.23 -15.26
CA GLY A 768 -12.03 -15.38 -16.18
C GLY A 768 -13.04 -15.18 -17.31
N ASP A 769 -14.23 -14.65 -16.98
CA ASP A 769 -15.31 -14.41 -17.94
C ASP A 769 -15.38 -12.93 -18.41
N ASN A 770 -14.25 -12.20 -18.35
CA ASN A 770 -14.21 -10.74 -18.57
C ASN A 770 -15.21 -9.99 -17.68
N GLN A 771 -15.40 -10.49 -16.46
CA GLN A 771 -16.39 -10.01 -15.51
C GLN A 771 -16.13 -8.55 -15.09
N TYR A 772 -14.87 -8.11 -15.16
CA TYR A 772 -14.47 -6.78 -14.72
C TYR A 772 -13.80 -5.99 -15.84
N VAL A 773 -13.77 -4.68 -15.64
CA VAL A 773 -12.97 -3.73 -16.43
C VAL A 773 -12.12 -2.89 -15.48
N ILE A 774 -10.86 -2.69 -15.85
CA ILE A 774 -9.90 -1.93 -15.04
C ILE A 774 -9.85 -0.45 -15.44
N LYS A 775 -9.58 0.42 -14.48
CA LYS A 775 -9.22 1.82 -14.72
C LYS A 775 -8.07 2.24 -13.81
N ALA A 776 -7.07 2.89 -14.39
CA ALA A 776 -6.02 3.56 -13.63
C ALA A 776 -6.62 4.65 -12.75
N ARG A 777 -6.05 4.83 -11.56
CA ARG A 777 -6.45 5.82 -10.56
C ARG A 777 -5.34 6.84 -10.31
N ASP A 778 -4.10 6.37 -10.24
CA ASP A 778 -2.93 7.19 -9.95
C ASP A 778 -1.86 6.94 -11.00
N ILE A 779 -1.52 7.99 -11.76
CA ILE A 779 -0.69 7.92 -12.95
C ILE A 779 0.44 8.93 -12.82
N GLU A 780 1.65 8.44 -12.72
CA GLU A 780 2.84 9.24 -12.87
C GLU A 780 3.22 9.35 -14.34
N ARG A 781 3.62 10.56 -14.75
CA ARG A 781 4.22 10.84 -16.04
C ARG A 781 5.67 11.27 -15.87
N GLN A 782 6.58 10.61 -16.55
CA GLN A 782 7.98 11.03 -16.68
C GLN A 782 8.17 11.69 -18.04
N MET A 783 8.78 12.88 -18.06
CA MET A 783 9.03 13.59 -19.32
C MET A 783 10.09 12.87 -20.15
N ALA A 784 9.82 12.66 -21.43
CA ALA A 784 10.79 12.06 -22.35
C ALA A 784 11.90 13.06 -22.73
N GLU A 785 13.11 12.58 -22.97
CA GLU A 785 14.24 13.40 -23.44
C GLU A 785 13.96 13.99 -24.85
N ASP A 786 14.16 15.29 -25.02
CA ASP A 786 14.19 15.98 -26.33
C ASP A 786 15.46 16.83 -26.43
N ALA A 787 16.60 16.18 -26.66
CA ALA A 787 17.93 16.80 -26.68
C ALA A 787 18.07 18.06 -27.58
N ASN A 788 17.14 18.34 -28.51
CA ASN A 788 17.18 19.52 -29.38
C ASN A 788 16.01 20.50 -29.15
N GLY A 789 15.10 20.23 -28.22
CA GLY A 789 13.89 21.03 -27.98
C GLY A 789 14.14 22.37 -27.27
N CYS A 790 15.19 22.47 -26.46
CA CYS A 790 15.42 23.60 -25.55
C CYS A 790 16.28 24.74 -26.13
N GLY A 791 16.41 24.84 -27.46
CA GLY A 791 17.32 25.80 -28.10
C GLY A 791 17.06 27.27 -27.77
N ASP A 792 15.82 27.62 -27.42
CA ASP A 792 15.40 28.98 -27.05
C ASP A 792 15.26 29.19 -25.53
N LEU A 793 15.44 28.14 -24.72
CA LEU A 793 15.32 28.19 -23.27
C LEU A 793 16.64 28.59 -22.60
N VAL A 794 16.51 29.38 -21.53
CA VAL A 794 17.64 29.90 -20.74
C VAL A 794 17.31 29.85 -19.25
N ALA A 795 18.12 29.12 -18.49
CA ALA A 795 18.06 29.11 -17.03
C ALA A 795 18.53 30.46 -16.46
N ASN A 796 17.80 30.99 -15.47
CA ASN A 796 18.07 32.25 -14.78
C ASN A 796 17.46 32.24 -13.37
N ASP A 797 17.85 33.21 -12.52
CA ASP A 797 17.22 33.42 -11.22
C ASP A 797 15.74 33.81 -11.36
N PRO A 798 14.81 33.18 -10.63
CA PRO A 798 13.42 33.62 -10.53
C PRO A 798 13.31 35.03 -9.94
N ALA A 799 12.23 35.73 -10.27
CA ALA A 799 11.99 37.09 -9.76
C ALA A 799 11.78 37.11 -8.23
N ALA A 800 11.28 36.02 -7.65
CA ALA A 800 11.25 35.80 -6.21
C ALA A 800 12.59 35.21 -5.76
N PRO A 801 13.26 35.79 -4.74
CA PRO A 801 14.51 35.24 -4.25
C PRO A 801 14.29 33.87 -3.61
N LEU A 802 15.31 33.01 -3.69
CA LEU A 802 15.34 31.76 -2.94
C LEU A 802 15.32 32.06 -1.43
N PRO A 803 14.43 31.43 -0.64
CA PRO A 803 14.38 31.65 0.80
C PRO A 803 15.57 30.97 1.50
N SER A 804 15.91 31.47 2.69
CA SER A 804 17.06 30.98 3.47
C SER A 804 16.74 30.70 4.94
N GLU A 805 15.50 30.96 5.38
CA GLU A 805 15.03 30.73 6.75
C GLU A 805 13.49 30.67 6.74
N VAL A 806 12.90 30.04 7.75
CA VAL A 806 11.45 30.15 8.02
C VAL A 806 11.16 31.54 8.60
N THR A 807 10.29 32.30 7.95
CA THR A 807 9.97 33.69 8.32
C THR A 807 8.61 33.82 9.04
N LEU A 808 7.71 32.85 8.85
CA LEU A 808 6.40 32.84 9.46
C LEU A 808 6.45 32.41 10.92
N VAL A 809 5.89 33.22 11.80
CA VAL A 809 5.69 32.85 13.20
C VAL A 809 4.45 31.95 13.31
N ASN A 810 4.66 30.70 13.71
CA ASN A 810 3.58 29.75 13.98
C ASN A 810 3.13 29.82 15.46
N GLU A 811 2.34 30.84 15.83
CA GLU A 811 1.79 31.01 17.19
C GLU A 811 0.52 30.16 17.43
N MET A 812 0.62 28.85 17.20
CA MET A 812 -0.48 27.92 17.52
C MET A 812 -0.48 27.57 19.01
N GLY A 813 -1.68 27.58 19.61
CA GLY A 813 -1.89 27.15 20.99
C GLY A 813 -1.71 25.65 21.22
N ASP A 814 -2.11 25.21 22.42
CA ASP A 814 -2.23 23.80 22.76
C ASP A 814 -3.28 23.12 21.88
N MET A 815 -3.06 21.84 21.57
CA MET A 815 -4.06 21.06 20.84
C MET A 815 -5.40 21.04 21.59
N PRO A 816 -6.52 21.42 20.94
CA PRO A 816 -7.84 21.33 21.54
C PRO A 816 -8.23 19.90 21.90
N THR A 817 -9.05 19.74 22.95
CA THR A 817 -9.74 18.47 23.22
C THR A 817 -10.97 18.38 22.34
N VAL A 818 -11.10 17.29 21.59
CA VAL A 818 -12.27 16.98 20.77
C VAL A 818 -12.89 15.68 21.30
N ASP A 819 -14.15 15.75 21.71
CA ASP A 819 -14.94 14.60 22.15
C ASP A 819 -15.86 14.15 21.01
N GLY A 820 -15.86 12.86 20.67
CA GLY A 820 -16.74 12.29 19.63
C GLY A 820 -16.01 11.50 18.55
N ALA A 821 -16.76 11.02 17.57
CA ALA A 821 -16.20 10.35 16.39
C ALA A 821 -15.58 11.40 15.43
N PRO A 822 -14.59 11.00 14.60
CA PRO A 822 -14.08 11.84 13.52
C PRO A 822 -15.18 12.42 12.64
N ALA A 823 -15.05 13.70 12.29
CA ALA A 823 -15.96 14.41 11.40
C ALA A 823 -15.55 14.29 9.92
N VAL A 824 -14.30 13.89 9.65
CA VAL A 824 -13.75 13.71 8.29
C VAL A 824 -12.87 12.47 8.23
N ILE A 825 -13.04 11.65 7.20
CA ILE A 825 -12.27 10.42 7.01
C ILE A 825 -11.89 10.25 5.55
N ASP A 826 -10.59 10.18 5.29
CA ASP A 826 -10.03 10.12 3.94
C ASP A 826 -10.62 11.18 2.99
N GLY A 827 -10.90 12.37 3.52
CA GLY A 827 -11.49 13.49 2.78
C GLY A 827 -13.00 13.41 2.58
N GLU A 828 -13.70 12.45 3.17
CA GLU A 828 -15.17 12.40 3.16
C GLU A 828 -15.72 12.97 4.48
N VAL A 829 -16.66 13.91 4.39
CA VAL A 829 -17.38 14.47 5.56
C VAL A 829 -18.37 13.43 6.09
N GLN A 830 -18.42 13.26 7.41
CA GLN A 830 -19.17 12.20 8.09
C GLN A 830 -20.57 12.63 8.52
#